data_AF-A0A9J7FTR4-F1
#
_entry.id   AF-A0A9J7FTR4-F1
#
_cell.length_a   1.000
_cell.length_b   1.000
_cell.length_c   1.000
_cell.angle_alpha   90.00
_cell.angle_beta   90.00
_cell.angle_gamma   90.00
#
_symmetry.space_group_name_H-M   'P 1'
#
loop_
_entity.id
_entity.type
_entity.pdbx_description
1 polymer ?
#
loop_
_entity_poly.entity_id
_entity_poly.type
_entity_poly.pdbx_seq_one_letter_code
_entity_poly.pdbx_strand_id
1 'polypeptide(L)'
;MRSFSCSRATRKLMERIQNPEYSTTMDVAPVILAAHRNNYEILTMLLKQDVSLPKPHAVGCECTLCSAKNKKDSLRHSRFRLDIYRCLASPALIMLTEEDPILRAFELSADLKELSLVEVEFRNDYEELARQCKMFAKDLLAQARNSRELEVILNHTSSDEPLDKRGLLEERMNLSRLKLAIKYNQKEFVSQSNCQQFLNTVWFGQMSGYRRKPTCKKIMTVLTVGIFWPVLSLCYLIAPKSQFGRIIHTPFMKFIIHGASYFTFLLLLNLYSLVYNEDKKNTMGPALERIDYLLILWIIGMIWSDIKRLWYEGLEDFLEESRNQLSFVMNSLYLATFALKVVAHNKFHDFADRKDWDAFHPTLVAEGLFAFANVLSYLRLFFMYTTSSILGPLQISMGQMLQDFGKFLGMFLLVLFSFTIGLTQLYDKGYTSKEQKDCVGIFCEQQSNDTFHSFIGTCFALFWYIFSLAHVAIFVTRFSYGEELQSFVGAVIVGTYNVVVVIVLTKLLVAMLHKSFQLIANHEDKEWKFARAKLWLSYFDDKCTLPPPFNIIPSPKTICYMISSLSKWVCSHTSKGKVKRQNSLKEWRNLKQKRDENYQKVMCCLVHRYLTSMRQKMQSTDQATVENLNELRQDLSKFRNEIRDLLGFRTSKYAMFYPRN
;
A
#
# COMPACT_ATOMS: atom_id res chain seq x y z
N MET A 1 10.74 19.49 -65.61
CA MET A 1 10.58 19.20 -64.16
C MET A 1 11.89 19.54 -63.46
N ARG A 2 11.88 20.56 -62.60
CA ARG A 2 13.06 21.08 -61.90
C ARG A 2 13.60 20.04 -60.92
N SER A 3 14.87 19.67 -61.09
CA SER A 3 15.62 18.83 -60.15
C SER A 3 15.97 19.65 -58.91
N PHE A 4 15.47 19.24 -57.74
CA PHE A 4 15.97 19.75 -56.46
C PHE A 4 17.30 19.05 -56.17
N SER A 5 18.39 19.77 -56.36
CA SER A 5 19.72 19.40 -55.88
C SER A 5 19.73 19.46 -54.34
N CYS A 6 19.67 18.30 -53.69
CA CYS A 6 19.95 18.20 -52.27
C CYS A 6 21.40 18.66 -52.04
N SER A 7 21.60 19.70 -51.23
CA SER A 7 22.91 20.35 -51.09
C SER A 7 23.97 19.37 -50.56
N ARG A 8 25.23 19.54 -51.00
CA ARG A 8 26.36 18.74 -50.50
C ARG A 8 26.50 18.79 -48.97
N ALA A 9 25.95 19.82 -48.31
CA ALA A 9 25.94 19.95 -46.86
C ALA A 9 24.93 19.01 -46.19
N THR A 10 23.73 18.78 -46.75
CA THR A 10 22.76 17.82 -46.18
C THR A 10 23.18 16.37 -46.38
N ARG A 11 23.88 16.05 -47.48
CA ARG A 11 24.54 14.72 -47.64
C ARG A 11 25.68 14.51 -46.64
N LYS A 12 26.56 15.50 -46.43
CA LYS A 12 27.62 15.42 -45.40
C LYS A 12 27.06 15.36 -43.98
N LEU A 13 25.91 15.98 -43.71
CA LEU A 13 25.22 15.88 -42.43
C LEU A 13 24.61 14.49 -42.25
N MET A 14 23.97 13.92 -43.29
CA MET A 14 23.47 12.54 -43.28
C MET A 14 24.60 11.51 -43.13
N GLU A 15 25.74 11.70 -43.82
CA GLU A 15 26.94 10.85 -43.65
C GLU A 15 27.56 11.00 -42.24
N ARG A 16 27.53 12.21 -41.64
CA ARG A 16 27.92 12.41 -40.23
C ARG A 16 26.91 11.84 -39.22
N ILE A 17 25.63 11.77 -39.58
CA ILE A 17 24.59 11.11 -38.77
C ILE A 17 24.72 9.57 -38.89
N GLN A 18 25.20 9.08 -40.04
CA GLN A 18 25.50 7.67 -40.30
C GLN A 18 26.90 7.24 -39.84
N ASN A 19 27.71 8.16 -39.30
CA ASN A 19 29.00 7.79 -38.72
C ASN A 19 28.78 6.79 -37.58
N PRO A 20 29.50 5.66 -37.55
CA PRO A 20 29.39 4.66 -36.47
C PRO A 20 29.78 5.19 -35.08
N GLU A 21 30.42 6.36 -35.01
CA GLU A 21 30.69 7.08 -33.76
C GLU A 21 29.46 7.83 -33.21
N TYR A 22 28.45 8.13 -34.06
CA TYR A 22 27.25 8.90 -33.72
C TYR A 22 25.95 8.10 -33.84
N SER A 23 25.93 6.97 -34.55
CA SER A 23 24.79 6.06 -34.62
C SER A 23 24.77 5.14 -33.39
N THR A 24 23.77 5.35 -32.52
CA THR A 24 23.34 4.43 -31.46
C THR A 24 24.46 3.63 -30.77
N THR A 25 24.98 4.15 -29.65
CA THR A 25 25.49 3.35 -28.54
C THR A 25 26.24 2.07 -28.97
N MET A 26 27.53 2.16 -29.33
CA MET A 26 28.41 1.01 -29.64
C MET A 26 28.42 -0.12 -28.60
N ASP A 27 27.74 0.05 -27.46
CA ASP A 27 27.64 -0.93 -26.36
C ASP A 27 26.33 -1.77 -26.40
N VAL A 28 25.37 -1.46 -27.27
CA VAL A 28 24.07 -2.15 -27.28
C VAL A 28 24.17 -3.44 -28.09
N ALA A 29 24.30 -4.56 -27.37
CA ALA A 29 24.27 -5.89 -27.96
C ALA A 29 22.96 -6.11 -28.77
N PRO A 30 22.98 -6.91 -29.85
CA PRO A 30 21.78 -7.18 -30.67
C PRO A 30 20.58 -7.68 -29.86
N VAL A 31 20.84 -8.44 -28.79
CA VAL A 31 19.82 -8.92 -27.84
C VAL A 31 19.11 -7.78 -27.12
N ILE A 32 19.86 -6.74 -26.69
CA ILE A 32 19.31 -5.58 -25.99
C ILE A 32 18.35 -4.83 -26.92
N LEU A 33 18.75 -4.62 -28.17
CA LEU A 33 17.91 -3.94 -29.15
C LEU A 33 16.65 -4.75 -29.50
N ALA A 34 16.79 -6.06 -29.67
CA ALA A 34 15.66 -6.96 -29.92
C ALA A 34 14.66 -6.95 -28.75
N ALA A 35 15.17 -6.90 -27.51
CA ALA A 35 14.38 -6.80 -26.29
C ALA A 35 13.65 -5.46 -26.18
N HIS A 36 14.31 -4.34 -26.52
CA HIS A 36 13.68 -3.02 -26.56
C HIS A 36 12.50 -2.95 -27.54
N ARG A 37 12.58 -3.68 -28.65
CA ARG A 37 11.49 -3.82 -29.63
C ARG A 37 10.43 -4.86 -29.23
N ASN A 38 10.64 -5.57 -28.12
CA ASN A 38 9.75 -6.61 -27.59
C ASN A 38 9.34 -7.66 -28.65
N ASN A 39 10.27 -8.01 -29.56
CA ASN A 39 10.01 -8.98 -30.62
C ASN A 39 10.42 -10.40 -30.18
N TYR A 40 9.41 -11.22 -29.89
CA TYR A 40 9.60 -12.59 -29.39
C TYR A 40 10.39 -13.50 -30.34
N GLU A 41 10.20 -13.38 -31.66
CA GLU A 41 10.79 -14.31 -32.62
C GLU A 41 12.30 -14.07 -32.78
N ILE A 42 12.70 -12.80 -32.90
CA ILE A 42 14.11 -12.41 -32.96
C ILE A 42 14.82 -12.81 -31.67
N LEU A 43 14.22 -12.55 -30.50
CA LEU A 43 14.79 -12.95 -29.21
C LEU A 43 14.95 -14.46 -29.11
N THR A 44 13.96 -15.24 -29.58
CA THR A 44 14.06 -16.70 -29.59
C THR A 44 15.22 -17.18 -30.47
N MET A 45 15.44 -16.55 -31.63
CA MET A 45 16.57 -16.90 -32.50
C MET A 45 17.92 -16.54 -31.86
N LEU A 46 18.01 -15.38 -31.21
CA LEU A 46 19.25 -14.93 -30.56
C LEU A 46 19.58 -15.74 -29.30
N LEU A 47 18.59 -16.09 -28.48
CA LEU A 47 18.81 -16.88 -27.26
C LEU A 47 19.23 -18.33 -27.56
N LYS A 48 18.83 -18.88 -28.71
CA LYS A 48 19.32 -20.19 -29.18
C LYS A 48 20.81 -20.20 -29.52
N GLN A 49 21.43 -19.03 -29.68
CA GLN A 49 22.87 -18.90 -29.95
C GLN A 49 23.69 -18.68 -28.66
N ASP A 50 23.11 -18.95 -27.48
CA ASP A 50 23.74 -18.82 -26.15
C ASP A 50 24.38 -17.45 -25.88
N VAL A 51 23.68 -16.37 -26.25
CA VAL A 51 24.16 -15.01 -25.94
C VAL A 51 24.00 -14.73 -24.44
N SER A 52 25.11 -14.43 -23.76
CA SER A 52 25.10 -14.05 -22.35
C SER A 52 24.47 -12.67 -22.13
N LEU A 53 23.42 -12.59 -21.30
CA LEU A 53 22.82 -11.32 -20.89
C LEU A 53 23.70 -10.65 -19.81
N PRO A 54 24.11 -9.38 -19.99
CA PRO A 54 24.85 -8.67 -18.97
C PRO A 54 23.95 -8.40 -17.76
N LYS A 55 24.39 -8.80 -16.57
CA LYS A 55 23.72 -8.45 -15.31
C LYS A 55 24.17 -7.06 -14.85
N PRO A 56 23.25 -6.14 -14.56
CA PRO A 56 23.63 -4.82 -14.08
C PRO A 56 24.26 -4.93 -12.69
N HIS A 57 25.33 -4.18 -12.46
CA HIS A 57 25.89 -4.00 -11.12
C HIS A 57 25.04 -2.99 -10.33
N ALA A 58 25.06 -3.09 -9.00
CA ALA A 58 24.38 -2.15 -8.12
C ALA A 58 24.87 -0.71 -8.34
N VAL A 59 23.98 0.26 -8.09
CA VAL A 59 24.33 1.69 -8.14
C VAL A 59 25.34 1.96 -7.03
N GLY A 60 26.49 2.56 -7.36
CA GLY A 60 27.59 2.76 -6.41
C GLY A 60 28.58 1.59 -6.29
N CYS A 61 28.53 0.60 -7.18
CA CYS A 61 29.54 -0.48 -7.20
C CYS A 61 30.96 0.07 -7.45
N GLU A 62 31.89 -0.22 -6.54
CA GLU A 62 33.28 0.23 -6.60
C GLU A 62 34.19 -0.67 -7.46
N CYS A 63 33.60 -1.50 -8.33
CA CYS A 63 34.38 -2.39 -9.19
C CYS A 63 35.31 -1.60 -10.12
N THR A 64 36.51 -2.13 -10.42
CA THR A 64 37.50 -1.43 -11.27
C THR A 64 36.93 -1.04 -12.64
N LEU A 65 36.11 -1.93 -13.24
CA LEU A 65 35.41 -1.67 -14.50
C LEU A 65 34.35 -0.56 -14.38
N CYS A 66 33.61 -0.53 -13.27
CA CYS A 66 32.55 0.44 -12.98
C CYS A 66 33.14 1.82 -12.77
N SER A 67 34.18 1.89 -11.92
CA SER A 67 34.93 3.11 -11.62
C SER A 67 35.61 3.66 -12.88
N ALA A 68 36.22 2.81 -13.69
CA ALA A 68 36.83 3.22 -14.96
C ALA A 68 35.79 3.76 -15.96
N LYS A 69 34.65 3.09 -16.12
CA LYS A 69 33.56 3.57 -17.00
C LYS A 69 32.97 4.88 -16.51
N ASN A 70 32.71 5.00 -15.20
CA ASN A 70 32.15 6.21 -14.61
C ASN A 70 33.11 7.41 -14.68
N LYS A 71 34.43 7.19 -14.47
CA LYS A 71 35.46 8.23 -14.66
C LYS A 71 35.60 8.68 -16.12
N LYS A 72 35.40 7.77 -17.06
CA LYS A 72 35.47 8.07 -18.50
C LYS A 72 34.26 8.87 -18.97
N ASP A 73 33.05 8.39 -18.64
CA ASP A 73 31.79 9.06 -18.98
C ASP A 73 30.66 8.52 -18.08
N SER A 74 30.25 9.32 -17.11
CA SER A 74 29.21 8.98 -16.14
C SER A 74 27.82 8.87 -16.80
N LEU A 75 27.49 9.76 -17.74
CA LEU A 75 26.20 9.77 -18.41
C LEU A 75 26.02 8.54 -19.30
N ARG A 76 27.06 8.16 -20.05
CA ARG A 76 27.05 6.92 -20.84
C ARG A 76 26.94 5.69 -19.94
N HIS A 77 27.58 5.69 -18.78
CA HIS A 77 27.47 4.59 -17.82
C HIS A 77 26.03 4.43 -17.28
N SER A 78 25.37 5.54 -16.87
CA SER A 78 23.98 5.50 -16.40
C SER A 78 22.99 5.14 -17.52
N ARG A 79 23.15 5.69 -18.73
CA ARG A 79 22.29 5.32 -19.89
C ARG A 79 22.41 3.84 -20.24
N PHE A 80 23.63 3.30 -20.26
CA PHE A 80 23.84 1.88 -20.53
C PHE A 80 23.18 0.98 -19.48
N ARG A 81 23.22 1.37 -18.20
CA ARG A 81 22.48 0.66 -17.14
C ARG A 81 20.97 0.70 -17.38
N LEU A 82 20.42 1.87 -17.72
CA LEU A 82 19.00 2.01 -18.06
C LEU A 82 18.62 1.13 -19.26
N ASP A 83 19.45 1.06 -20.29
CA ASP A 83 19.24 0.21 -21.47
C ASP A 83 19.24 -1.29 -21.11
N ILE A 84 20.11 -1.74 -20.19
CA ILE A 84 20.09 -3.10 -19.66
C ILE A 84 18.77 -3.36 -18.93
N TYR A 85 18.35 -2.46 -18.04
CA TYR A 85 17.08 -2.62 -17.32
C TYR A 85 15.87 -2.63 -18.25
N ARG A 86 15.88 -1.81 -19.31
CA ARG A 86 14.86 -1.81 -20.36
C ARG A 86 14.83 -3.13 -21.13
N CYS A 87 15.98 -3.76 -21.36
CA CYS A 87 16.07 -5.10 -21.94
C CYS A 87 15.46 -6.15 -21.00
N LEU A 88 15.87 -6.16 -19.73
CA LEU A 88 15.39 -7.10 -18.71
C LEU A 88 13.89 -6.95 -18.41
N ALA A 89 13.35 -5.73 -18.50
CA ALA A 89 11.94 -5.44 -18.29
C ALA A 89 11.05 -5.81 -19.49
N SER A 90 11.62 -6.23 -20.62
CA SER A 90 10.85 -6.59 -21.80
C SER A 90 10.03 -7.88 -21.55
N PRO A 91 8.70 -7.87 -21.78
CA PRO A 91 7.84 -9.04 -21.58
C PRO A 91 8.32 -10.27 -22.33
N ALA A 92 8.74 -10.12 -23.59
CA ALA A 92 9.20 -11.21 -24.42
C ALA A 92 10.45 -11.90 -23.87
N LEU A 93 11.39 -11.14 -23.30
CA LEU A 93 12.60 -11.72 -22.70
C LEU A 93 12.25 -12.47 -21.42
N ILE A 94 11.45 -11.87 -20.52
CA ILE A 94 11.05 -12.49 -19.24
C ILE A 94 10.39 -13.86 -19.49
N MET A 95 9.53 -13.97 -20.50
CA MET A 95 8.86 -15.24 -20.85
C MET A 95 9.80 -16.32 -21.40
N LEU A 96 10.92 -15.92 -22.01
CA LEU A 96 11.87 -16.85 -22.63
C LEU A 96 12.95 -17.32 -21.65
N THR A 97 13.36 -16.48 -20.71
CA THR A 97 14.51 -16.75 -19.83
C THR A 97 14.13 -17.27 -18.45
N GLU A 98 12.95 -16.94 -17.93
CA GLU A 98 12.57 -17.22 -16.54
C GLU A 98 11.55 -18.36 -16.44
N GLU A 99 11.71 -19.25 -15.45
CA GLU A 99 10.74 -20.31 -15.17
C GLU A 99 9.42 -19.77 -14.58
N ASP A 100 9.50 -18.71 -13.77
CA ASP A 100 8.36 -18.01 -13.17
C ASP A 100 8.34 -16.53 -13.58
N PRO A 101 7.69 -16.22 -14.71
CA PRO A 101 7.66 -14.85 -15.23
C PRO A 101 6.90 -13.87 -14.33
N ILE A 102 5.97 -14.35 -13.50
CA ILE A 102 5.20 -13.49 -12.58
C ILE A 102 6.09 -13.05 -11.42
N LEU A 103 6.84 -13.99 -10.82
CA LEU A 103 7.76 -13.66 -9.72
C LEU A 103 8.82 -12.68 -10.19
N ARG A 104 9.45 -12.96 -11.35
CA ARG A 104 10.48 -12.07 -11.89
C ARG A 104 9.94 -10.67 -12.15
N ALA A 105 8.73 -10.56 -12.72
CA ALA A 105 8.11 -9.26 -12.94
C ALA A 105 7.86 -8.48 -11.64
N PHE A 106 7.51 -9.17 -10.55
CA PHE A 106 7.34 -8.54 -9.23
C PHE A 106 8.66 -8.01 -8.68
N GLU A 107 9.69 -8.85 -8.64
CA GLU A 107 11.04 -8.49 -8.17
C GLU A 107 11.60 -7.33 -8.99
N LEU A 108 11.62 -7.46 -10.32
CA LEU A 108 12.16 -6.44 -11.21
C LEU A 108 11.41 -5.10 -11.07
N SER A 109 10.09 -5.13 -10.91
CA SER A 109 9.32 -3.89 -10.72
C SER A 109 9.57 -3.21 -9.36
N ALA A 110 10.02 -3.96 -8.36
CA ALA A 110 10.42 -3.43 -7.06
C ALA A 110 11.83 -2.85 -7.14
N ASP A 111 12.76 -3.59 -7.73
CA ASP A 111 14.13 -3.14 -7.98
C ASP A 111 14.14 -1.83 -8.80
N LEU A 112 13.35 -1.75 -9.87
CA LEU A 112 13.22 -0.54 -10.70
C LEU A 112 12.64 0.65 -9.92
N LYS A 113 11.75 0.39 -8.97
CA LYS A 113 11.16 1.45 -8.14
C LYS A 113 12.13 1.93 -7.06
N GLU A 114 12.99 1.05 -6.54
CA GLU A 114 14.07 1.46 -5.64
C GLU A 114 15.13 2.26 -6.41
N LEU A 115 15.51 1.81 -7.61
CA LEU A 115 16.42 2.51 -8.51
C LEU A 115 15.93 3.92 -8.88
N SER A 116 14.62 4.10 -9.07
CA SER A 116 14.04 5.41 -9.39
C SER A 116 14.16 6.41 -8.24
N LEU A 117 14.34 5.94 -7.00
CA LEU A 117 14.61 6.79 -5.83
C LEU A 117 16.10 7.12 -5.69
N VAL A 118 16.99 6.23 -6.13
CA VAL A 118 18.44 6.43 -6.09
C VAL A 118 18.93 7.32 -7.25
N GLU A 119 18.45 7.08 -8.48
CA GLU A 119 18.77 7.87 -9.68
C GLU A 119 17.62 8.81 -10.05
N VAL A 120 17.61 10.00 -9.42
CA VAL A 120 16.52 10.98 -9.55
C VAL A 120 16.39 11.50 -10.99
N GLU A 121 17.49 11.58 -11.74
CA GLU A 121 17.55 12.12 -13.10
C GLU A 121 16.75 11.27 -14.11
N PHE A 122 16.76 9.94 -13.95
CA PHE A 122 16.04 8.99 -14.82
C PHE A 122 14.81 8.38 -14.15
N ARG A 123 14.30 9.01 -13.08
CA ARG A 123 13.19 8.50 -12.29
C ARG A 123 11.98 8.11 -13.13
N ASN A 124 11.57 8.96 -14.06
CA ASN A 124 10.39 8.73 -14.89
C ASN A 124 10.55 7.49 -15.80
N ASP A 125 11.75 7.26 -16.34
CA ASP A 125 12.03 6.11 -17.20
C ASP A 125 11.99 4.80 -16.41
N TYR A 126 12.60 4.78 -15.21
CA TYR A 126 12.52 3.63 -14.32
C TYR A 126 11.10 3.35 -13.82
N GLU A 127 10.32 4.39 -13.48
CA GLU A 127 8.92 4.24 -13.08
C GLU A 127 8.06 3.67 -14.22
N GLU A 128 8.33 4.07 -15.46
CA GLU A 128 7.65 3.55 -16.66
C GLU A 128 8.00 2.08 -16.93
N LEU A 129 9.27 1.69 -16.80
CA LEU A 129 9.70 0.29 -16.90
C LEU A 129 9.09 -0.57 -15.78
N ALA A 130 9.04 -0.03 -14.55
CA ALA A 130 8.39 -0.70 -13.44
C ALA A 130 6.89 -0.90 -13.72
N ARG A 131 6.22 0.11 -14.28
CA ARG A 131 4.82 0.02 -14.71
C ARG A 131 4.63 -1.01 -15.82
N GLN A 132 5.55 -1.10 -16.78
CA GLN A 132 5.53 -2.12 -17.83
C GLN A 132 5.56 -3.53 -17.25
N CYS A 133 6.42 -3.79 -16.26
CA CYS A 133 6.49 -5.08 -15.57
C CYS A 133 5.20 -5.42 -14.80
N LYS A 134 4.59 -4.42 -14.13
CA LYS A 134 3.31 -4.58 -13.42
C LYS A 134 2.16 -4.91 -14.37
N MET A 135 2.11 -4.21 -15.51
CA MET A 135 1.13 -4.44 -16.57
C MET A 135 1.32 -5.80 -17.20
N PHE A 136 2.57 -6.24 -17.42
CA PHE A 136 2.86 -7.59 -17.93
C PHE A 136 2.32 -8.68 -16.99
N ALA A 137 2.58 -8.59 -15.69
CA ALA A 137 2.07 -9.57 -14.71
C ALA A 137 0.52 -9.61 -14.68
N LYS A 138 -0.12 -8.44 -14.73
CA LYS A 138 -1.60 -8.31 -14.86
C LYS A 138 -2.09 -8.97 -16.14
N ASP A 139 -1.51 -8.64 -17.28
CA ASP A 139 -1.99 -9.12 -18.58
C ASP A 139 -1.75 -10.62 -18.77
N LEU A 140 -0.68 -11.17 -18.17
CA LEU A 140 -0.44 -12.61 -18.12
C LEU A 140 -1.54 -13.31 -17.31
N LEU A 141 -1.84 -12.83 -16.09
CA LEU A 141 -2.93 -13.37 -15.27
C LEU A 141 -4.31 -13.22 -15.94
N ALA A 142 -4.47 -12.28 -16.89
CA ALA A 142 -5.71 -12.10 -17.66
C ALA A 142 -6.03 -13.30 -18.56
N GLN A 143 -5.00 -14.05 -18.95
CA GLN A 143 -5.11 -15.19 -19.86
C GLN A 143 -5.61 -16.47 -19.18
N ALA A 144 -5.70 -16.47 -17.85
CA ALA A 144 -6.31 -17.56 -17.10
C ALA A 144 -7.81 -17.62 -17.41
N ARG A 145 -8.30 -18.78 -17.85
CA ARG A 145 -9.71 -18.97 -18.23
C ARG A 145 -10.52 -19.66 -17.14
N ASN A 146 -9.87 -20.43 -16.29
CA ASN A 146 -10.52 -21.28 -15.29
C ASN A 146 -10.13 -20.87 -13.88
N SER A 147 -11.05 -21.01 -12.92
CA SER A 147 -10.76 -20.80 -11.50
C SER A 147 -9.68 -21.73 -10.96
N ARG A 148 -9.56 -22.95 -11.52
CA ARG A 148 -8.49 -23.90 -11.18
C ARG A 148 -7.10 -23.42 -11.62
N GLU A 149 -7.00 -22.83 -12.83
CA GLU A 149 -5.73 -22.24 -13.30
C GLU A 149 -5.32 -21.08 -12.37
N LEU A 150 -6.28 -20.21 -12.02
CA LEU A 150 -6.05 -19.12 -11.06
C LEU A 150 -5.65 -19.62 -9.68
N GLU A 151 -6.29 -20.67 -9.18
CA GLU A 151 -5.97 -21.26 -7.88
C GLU A 151 -4.54 -21.78 -7.83
N VAL A 152 -4.09 -22.48 -8.88
CA VAL A 152 -2.71 -22.98 -9.00
C VAL A 152 -1.71 -21.82 -8.98
N ILE A 153 -2.01 -20.73 -9.70
CA ILE A 153 -1.12 -19.55 -9.77
C ILE A 153 -1.07 -18.81 -8.42
N LEU A 154 -2.23 -18.51 -7.83
CA LEU A 154 -2.34 -17.69 -6.62
C LEU A 154 -1.84 -18.43 -5.37
N ASN A 155 -1.86 -19.76 -5.36
CA ASN A 155 -1.37 -20.59 -4.26
C ASN A 155 0.07 -21.11 -4.45
N HIS A 156 0.76 -20.76 -5.54
CA HIS A 156 2.13 -21.23 -5.77
C HIS A 156 3.14 -20.55 -4.83
N THR A 157 4.12 -21.32 -4.36
CA THR A 157 5.19 -20.89 -3.45
C THR A 157 6.53 -21.33 -4.03
N SER A 158 7.44 -20.38 -4.23
CA SER A 158 8.82 -20.67 -4.66
C SER A 158 9.74 -21.09 -3.50
N SER A 159 9.36 -20.82 -2.24
CA SER A 159 10.20 -21.13 -1.08
C SER A 159 10.29 -22.62 -0.76
N ASP A 160 11.50 -23.06 -0.38
CA ASP A 160 11.82 -24.43 0.06
C ASP A 160 11.53 -24.70 1.53
N GLU A 161 11.03 -23.70 2.27
CA GLU A 161 10.72 -23.88 3.67
C GLU A 161 9.60 -24.90 3.86
N PRO A 162 9.77 -25.87 4.78
CA PRO A 162 8.75 -26.85 5.07
C PRO A 162 7.61 -26.15 5.80
N LEU A 163 6.64 -25.65 5.04
CA LEU A 163 5.34 -25.25 5.55
C LEU A 163 4.79 -26.36 6.45
N ASP A 164 4.25 -25.95 7.60
CA ASP A 164 3.58 -26.84 8.54
C ASP A 164 2.68 -27.82 7.78
N LYS A 165 2.89 -29.14 8.00
CA LYS A 165 2.12 -30.23 7.34
C LYS A 165 0.60 -30.05 7.36
N ARG A 166 0.08 -29.23 8.28
CA ARG A 166 -1.34 -28.90 8.41
C ARG A 166 -1.89 -28.12 7.22
N GLY A 167 -1.08 -27.29 6.56
CA GLY A 167 -1.52 -26.52 5.38
C GLY A 167 -1.63 -27.35 4.09
N LEU A 168 -1.08 -28.57 4.07
CA LEU A 168 -1.05 -29.45 2.89
C LEU A 168 -2.08 -30.60 2.95
N LEU A 169 -2.50 -31.01 4.16
CA LEU A 169 -3.47 -32.10 4.36
C LEU A 169 -4.92 -31.63 4.39
N GLU A 170 -5.15 -30.37 4.77
CA GLU A 170 -6.40 -29.68 4.48
C GLU A 170 -6.12 -28.84 3.23
N GLU A 171 -7.00 -28.89 2.22
CA GLU A 171 -6.98 -28.06 1.00
C GLU A 171 -7.10 -26.55 1.35
N ARG A 172 -6.13 -26.01 2.10
CA ARG A 172 -6.16 -24.64 2.62
C ARG A 172 -5.50 -23.74 1.59
N MET A 173 -6.29 -22.83 1.04
CA MET A 173 -5.85 -21.78 0.12
C MET A 173 -5.03 -20.74 0.90
N ASN A 174 -3.71 -20.93 1.03
CA ASN A 174 -2.82 -19.97 1.71
C ASN A 174 -2.57 -18.70 0.87
N LEU A 175 -2.98 -18.69 -0.42
CA LEU A 175 -2.87 -17.56 -1.35
C LEU A 175 -1.50 -16.88 -1.31
N SER A 176 -0.44 -17.68 -1.24
CA SER A 176 0.94 -17.24 -1.03
C SER A 176 1.42 -16.27 -2.10
N ARG A 177 1.11 -16.52 -3.38
CA ARG A 177 1.50 -15.62 -4.47
C ARG A 177 0.76 -14.29 -4.39
N LEU A 178 -0.49 -14.30 -3.92
CA LEU A 178 -1.24 -13.06 -3.69
C LEU A 178 -0.66 -12.27 -2.50
N LYS A 179 -0.28 -12.94 -1.41
CA LYS A 179 0.44 -12.31 -0.28
C LYS A 179 1.73 -11.65 -0.76
N LEU A 180 2.48 -12.35 -1.60
CA LEU A 180 3.70 -11.83 -2.22
C LEU A 180 3.42 -10.64 -3.14
N ALA A 181 2.36 -10.69 -3.95
CA ALA A 181 1.94 -9.57 -4.79
C ALA A 181 1.59 -8.33 -3.96
N ILE A 182 0.95 -8.50 -2.79
CA ILE A 182 0.68 -7.40 -1.87
C ILE A 182 1.98 -6.85 -1.26
N LYS A 183 2.92 -7.72 -0.87
CA LYS A 183 4.24 -7.32 -0.36
C LYS A 183 5.02 -6.47 -1.38
N TYR A 184 5.03 -6.87 -2.64
CA TYR A 184 5.64 -6.08 -3.73
C TYR A 184 4.75 -4.93 -4.25
N ASN A 185 3.66 -4.59 -3.56
CA ASN A 185 2.75 -3.49 -3.90
C ASN A 185 2.24 -3.55 -5.36
N GLN A 186 1.86 -4.75 -5.81
CA GLN A 186 1.40 -5.07 -7.16
C GLN A 186 -0.08 -4.78 -7.35
N LYS A 187 -0.44 -3.49 -7.31
CA LYS A 187 -1.84 -3.05 -7.33
C LYS A 187 -2.59 -3.49 -8.58
N GLU A 188 -1.93 -3.50 -9.75
CA GLU A 188 -2.53 -3.88 -11.05
C GLU A 188 -2.93 -5.34 -11.11
N PHE A 189 -2.02 -6.21 -10.68
CA PHE A 189 -2.22 -7.65 -10.60
C PHE A 189 -3.39 -8.00 -9.69
N VAL A 190 -3.44 -7.42 -8.49
CA VAL A 190 -4.50 -7.68 -7.51
C VAL A 190 -5.85 -7.10 -7.96
N SER A 191 -5.86 -5.91 -8.57
CA SER A 191 -7.09 -5.25 -9.02
C SER A 191 -7.76 -5.89 -10.24
N GLN A 192 -7.09 -6.84 -10.88
CA GLN A 192 -7.59 -7.53 -12.05
C GLN A 192 -8.95 -8.21 -11.81
N SER A 193 -9.84 -8.15 -12.80
CA SER A 193 -11.18 -8.74 -12.76
C SER A 193 -11.20 -10.22 -12.37
N ASN A 194 -10.39 -11.06 -13.01
CA ASN A 194 -10.31 -12.50 -12.76
C ASN A 194 -9.88 -12.79 -11.31
N CYS A 195 -8.85 -12.09 -10.83
CA CYS A 195 -8.35 -12.18 -9.45
C CYS A 195 -9.43 -11.76 -8.43
N GLN A 196 -10.08 -10.62 -8.68
CA GLN A 196 -11.15 -10.10 -7.81
C GLN A 196 -12.37 -11.01 -7.79
N GLN A 197 -12.75 -11.62 -8.92
CA GLN A 197 -13.84 -12.59 -8.96
C GLN A 197 -13.51 -13.84 -8.14
N PHE A 198 -12.28 -14.35 -8.27
CA PHE A 198 -11.80 -15.46 -7.47
C PHE A 198 -11.77 -15.12 -5.96
N LEU A 199 -11.27 -13.95 -5.59
CA LEU A 199 -11.29 -13.47 -4.21
C LEU A 199 -12.70 -13.38 -3.64
N ASN A 200 -13.67 -12.91 -4.44
CA ASN A 200 -15.07 -12.92 -4.04
C ASN A 200 -15.60 -14.34 -3.78
N THR A 201 -15.23 -15.32 -4.60
CA THR A 201 -15.65 -16.71 -4.38
C THR A 201 -15.07 -17.29 -3.09
N VAL A 202 -13.81 -16.99 -2.77
CA VAL A 202 -13.15 -17.42 -1.53
C VAL A 202 -13.75 -16.68 -0.32
N TRP A 203 -14.04 -15.38 -0.46
CA TRP A 203 -14.60 -14.55 0.60
C TRP A 203 -15.97 -15.02 1.09
N PHE A 204 -16.89 -15.31 0.16
CA PHE A 204 -18.23 -15.77 0.54
C PHE A 204 -18.26 -17.28 0.83
N GLY A 205 -17.39 -18.09 0.22
CA GLY A 205 -17.31 -19.53 0.45
C GLY A 205 -18.69 -20.21 0.37
N GLN A 206 -19.08 -20.89 1.45
CA GLN A 206 -20.39 -21.56 1.57
C GLN A 206 -21.59 -20.59 1.58
N MET A 207 -21.37 -19.31 1.87
CA MET A 207 -22.39 -18.25 1.90
C MET A 207 -22.54 -17.53 0.56
N SER A 208 -22.22 -18.18 -0.56
CA SER A 208 -22.32 -17.60 -1.92
C SER A 208 -23.72 -17.05 -2.25
N GLY A 209 -24.78 -17.65 -1.70
CA GLY A 209 -26.16 -17.19 -1.84
C GLY A 209 -26.44 -15.81 -1.23
N TYR A 210 -25.62 -15.34 -0.28
CA TYR A 210 -25.77 -14.03 0.36
C TYR A 210 -25.70 -12.88 -0.66
N ARG A 211 -24.83 -13.00 -1.67
CA ARG A 211 -24.63 -11.96 -2.70
C ARG A 211 -25.91 -11.67 -3.50
N ARG A 212 -26.74 -12.70 -3.75
CA ARG A 212 -27.97 -12.61 -4.53
C ARG A 212 -29.17 -12.06 -3.74
N LYS A 213 -29.07 -11.97 -2.41
CA LYS A 213 -30.17 -11.44 -1.58
C LYS A 213 -30.38 -9.93 -1.83
N PRO A 214 -31.63 -9.43 -1.69
CA PRO A 214 -31.90 -7.99 -1.71
C PRO A 214 -31.25 -7.30 -0.51
N THR A 215 -30.98 -5.99 -0.64
CA THR A 215 -30.25 -5.19 0.36
C THR A 215 -30.89 -5.25 1.76
N CYS A 216 -32.22 -5.20 1.86
CA CYS A 216 -32.92 -5.32 3.16
C CYS A 216 -32.63 -6.66 3.85
N LYS A 217 -32.75 -7.79 3.13
CA LYS A 217 -32.43 -9.12 3.68
C LYS A 217 -30.94 -9.27 4.02
N LYS A 218 -30.05 -8.61 3.27
CA LYS A 218 -28.61 -8.55 3.58
C LYS A 218 -28.37 -7.86 4.92
N ILE A 219 -28.90 -6.65 5.09
CA ILE A 219 -28.79 -5.88 6.34
C ILE A 219 -29.38 -6.68 7.50
N MET A 220 -30.57 -7.25 7.35
CA MET A 220 -31.20 -8.08 8.39
C MET A 220 -30.33 -9.28 8.79
N THR A 221 -29.71 -9.96 7.80
CA THR A 221 -28.81 -11.09 8.08
C THR A 221 -27.58 -10.63 8.87
N VAL A 222 -26.94 -9.52 8.46
CA VAL A 222 -25.77 -8.96 9.17
C VAL A 222 -26.14 -8.53 10.58
N LEU A 223 -27.29 -7.87 10.77
CA LEU A 223 -27.77 -7.43 12.08
C LEU A 223 -28.07 -8.63 12.99
N THR A 224 -28.69 -9.69 12.46
CA THR A 224 -28.95 -10.93 13.20
C THR A 224 -27.63 -11.59 13.65
N VAL A 225 -26.67 -11.76 12.74
CA VAL A 225 -25.35 -12.32 13.07
C VAL A 225 -24.61 -11.42 14.06
N GLY A 226 -24.75 -10.09 13.90
CA GLY A 226 -24.22 -9.08 14.81
C GLY A 226 -24.76 -9.25 16.21
N ILE A 227 -26.08 -9.32 16.42
CA ILE A 227 -26.66 -9.46 17.76
C ILE A 227 -26.23 -10.77 18.43
N PHE A 228 -26.19 -11.88 17.67
CA PHE A 228 -25.82 -13.20 18.19
C PHE A 228 -24.30 -13.48 18.18
N TRP A 229 -23.45 -12.47 17.94
CA TRP A 229 -22.00 -12.66 17.87
C TRP A 229 -21.37 -13.33 19.12
N PRO A 230 -21.79 -13.05 20.37
CA PRO A 230 -21.18 -13.67 21.55
C PRO A 230 -21.46 -15.18 21.61
N VAL A 231 -22.71 -15.55 21.34
CA VAL A 231 -23.17 -16.95 21.32
C VAL A 231 -22.45 -17.72 20.22
N LEU A 232 -22.34 -17.14 19.02
CA LEU A 232 -21.63 -17.76 17.90
C LEU A 232 -20.14 -17.98 18.24
N SER A 233 -19.48 -17.00 18.86
CA SER A 233 -18.08 -17.10 19.26
C SER A 233 -17.86 -18.20 20.31
N LEU A 234 -18.77 -18.32 21.28
CA LEU A 234 -18.74 -19.37 22.30
C LEU A 234 -18.98 -20.77 21.70
N CYS A 235 -19.94 -20.90 20.79
CA CYS A 235 -20.20 -22.14 20.05
C CYS A 235 -18.96 -22.61 19.27
N TYR A 236 -18.21 -21.69 18.66
CA TYR A 236 -16.96 -22.02 17.97
C TYR A 236 -15.87 -22.50 18.93
N LEU A 237 -15.79 -21.92 20.13
CA LEU A 237 -14.81 -22.30 21.16
C LEU A 237 -15.07 -23.73 21.68
N ILE A 238 -16.33 -24.08 21.93
CA ILE A 238 -16.74 -25.39 22.46
C ILE A 238 -16.69 -26.47 21.37
N ALA A 239 -17.29 -26.22 20.21
CA ALA A 239 -17.49 -27.23 19.16
C ALA A 239 -17.10 -26.71 17.76
N PRO A 240 -15.81 -26.53 17.47
CA PRO A 240 -15.33 -25.98 16.19
C PRO A 240 -15.61 -26.87 14.97
N LYS A 241 -15.93 -28.16 15.14
CA LYS A 241 -16.26 -29.08 14.03
C LYS A 241 -17.75 -29.10 13.66
N SER A 242 -18.60 -28.40 14.42
CA SER A 242 -20.05 -28.29 14.16
C SER A 242 -20.34 -27.58 12.83
N GLN A 243 -21.59 -27.66 12.36
CA GLN A 243 -22.04 -26.92 11.16
C GLN A 243 -21.86 -25.41 11.35
N PHE A 244 -22.23 -24.88 12.53
CA PHE A 244 -22.00 -23.47 12.88
C PHE A 244 -20.51 -23.11 12.92
N GLY A 245 -19.66 -24.01 13.43
CA GLY A 245 -18.21 -23.82 13.44
C GLY A 245 -17.61 -23.68 12.03
N ARG A 246 -18.10 -24.47 11.06
CA ARG A 246 -17.69 -24.34 9.65
C ARG A 246 -18.19 -23.04 9.01
N ILE A 247 -19.38 -22.57 9.38
CA ILE A 247 -19.91 -21.28 8.90
C ILE A 247 -19.07 -20.12 9.45
N ILE A 248 -18.73 -20.12 10.74
CA ILE A 248 -17.88 -19.08 11.37
C ILE A 248 -16.46 -19.08 10.80
N HIS A 249 -15.97 -20.25 10.37
CA HIS A 249 -14.67 -20.37 9.72
C HIS A 249 -14.60 -19.62 8.37
N THR A 250 -15.74 -19.33 7.75
CA THR A 250 -15.77 -18.49 6.53
C THR A 250 -15.33 -17.05 6.83
N PRO A 251 -14.50 -16.44 5.96
CA PRO A 251 -13.88 -15.15 6.25
C PRO A 251 -14.88 -13.99 6.30
N PHE A 252 -15.94 -14.05 5.52
CA PHE A 252 -17.05 -13.09 5.62
C PHE A 252 -17.70 -13.08 7.01
N MET A 253 -17.93 -14.25 7.61
CA MET A 253 -18.49 -14.33 8.96
C MET A 253 -17.50 -13.87 10.02
N LYS A 254 -16.22 -14.23 9.90
CA LYS A 254 -15.15 -13.70 10.76
C LYS A 254 -15.19 -12.16 10.77
N PHE A 255 -15.26 -11.54 9.60
CA PHE A 255 -15.33 -10.08 9.48
C PHE A 255 -16.52 -9.46 10.21
N ILE A 256 -17.74 -10.01 10.03
CA ILE A 256 -18.93 -9.51 10.71
C ILE A 256 -18.81 -9.68 12.22
N ILE A 257 -18.33 -10.83 12.69
CA ILE A 257 -18.21 -11.12 14.13
C ILE A 257 -17.16 -10.20 14.79
N HIS A 258 -16.01 -9.97 14.13
CA HIS A 258 -15.00 -9.01 14.58
C HIS A 258 -15.54 -7.57 14.59
N GLY A 259 -16.28 -7.18 13.54
CA GLY A 259 -16.93 -5.87 13.47
C GLY A 259 -18.02 -5.67 14.55
N ALA A 260 -18.83 -6.70 14.80
CA ALA A 260 -19.87 -6.67 15.82
C ALA A 260 -19.30 -6.58 17.24
N SER A 261 -18.24 -7.34 17.54
CA SER A 261 -17.53 -7.20 18.82
C SER A 261 -16.97 -5.79 19.01
N TYR A 262 -16.34 -5.21 17.99
CA TYR A 262 -15.82 -3.85 18.07
C TYR A 262 -16.93 -2.82 18.27
N PHE A 263 -18.07 -2.99 17.60
CA PHE A 263 -19.24 -2.14 17.82
C PHE A 263 -19.78 -2.27 19.24
N THR A 264 -19.84 -3.48 19.82
CA THR A 264 -20.21 -3.64 21.22
C THR A 264 -19.23 -3.03 22.20
N PHE A 265 -17.93 -3.02 21.87
CA PHE A 265 -16.92 -2.29 22.66
C PHE A 265 -17.20 -0.78 22.66
N LEU A 266 -17.54 -0.18 21.51
CA LEU A 266 -17.92 1.23 21.45
C LEU A 266 -19.21 1.53 22.23
N LEU A 267 -20.21 0.65 22.15
CA LEU A 267 -21.42 0.77 22.98
C LEU A 267 -21.11 0.71 24.47
N LEU A 268 -20.20 -0.17 24.88
CA LEU A 268 -19.74 -0.28 26.28
C LEU A 268 -19.00 0.99 26.73
N LEU A 269 -18.20 1.61 25.85
CA LEU A 269 -17.56 2.91 26.12
C LEU A 269 -18.57 4.04 26.30
N ASN A 270 -19.64 4.08 25.48
CA ASN A 270 -20.72 5.06 25.67
C ASN A 270 -21.42 4.85 27.00
N LEU A 271 -21.75 3.61 27.33
CA LEU A 271 -22.39 3.27 28.60
C LEU A 271 -21.52 3.71 29.79
N TYR A 272 -20.20 3.45 29.71
CA TYR A 272 -19.24 3.91 30.69
C TYR A 272 -19.22 5.44 30.84
N SER A 273 -19.23 6.16 29.72
CA SER A 273 -19.11 7.63 29.73
C SER A 273 -20.39 8.34 30.16
N LEU A 274 -21.57 7.81 29.78
CA LEU A 274 -22.86 8.44 30.02
C LEU A 274 -23.46 8.12 31.40
N VAL A 275 -23.34 6.88 31.86
CA VAL A 275 -24.04 6.43 33.07
C VAL A 275 -23.10 6.40 34.26
N TYR A 276 -21.87 5.92 34.06
CA TYR A 276 -21.01 5.56 35.18
C TYR A 276 -20.13 6.71 35.70
N ASN A 277 -19.70 7.61 34.81
CA ASN A 277 -18.94 8.80 35.22
C ASN A 277 -19.80 9.83 35.98
N GLU A 278 -21.13 9.76 35.87
CA GLU A 278 -22.02 10.71 36.55
C GLU A 278 -22.02 10.54 38.08
N ASP A 279 -22.01 9.29 38.54
CA ASP A 279 -22.21 8.95 39.96
C ASP A 279 -20.95 9.18 40.84
N LYS A 280 -19.78 9.46 40.24
CA LYS A 280 -18.48 9.47 40.94
C LYS A 280 -17.63 10.73 40.76
N LYS A 281 -18.27 11.87 40.49
CA LYS A 281 -17.59 13.14 40.17
C LYS A 281 -16.61 13.64 41.25
N ASN A 282 -16.81 13.26 42.53
CA ASN A 282 -16.07 13.83 43.68
C ASN A 282 -15.15 12.82 44.41
N THR A 283 -14.93 11.62 43.86
CA THR A 283 -14.09 10.59 44.50
C THR A 283 -12.70 10.56 43.89
N MET A 284 -11.64 10.77 44.68
CA MET A 284 -10.27 10.59 44.20
C MET A 284 -9.95 9.09 44.09
N GLY A 285 -9.66 8.62 42.88
CA GLY A 285 -9.26 7.23 42.65
C GLY A 285 -10.37 6.19 42.88
N PRO A 286 -11.53 6.30 42.19
CA PRO A 286 -12.65 5.39 42.39
C PRO A 286 -12.23 3.92 42.16
N ALA A 287 -12.75 3.02 42.99
CA ALA A 287 -12.50 1.58 42.83
C ALA A 287 -12.95 1.10 41.45
N LEU A 288 -12.16 0.18 40.86
CA LEU A 288 -12.51 -0.45 39.59
C LEU A 288 -13.78 -1.28 39.75
N GLU A 289 -14.77 -1.01 38.91
CA GLU A 289 -16.03 -1.74 38.92
C GLU A 289 -16.13 -2.78 37.80
N ARG A 290 -17.24 -3.53 37.81
CA ARG A 290 -17.52 -4.60 36.84
C ARG A 290 -17.36 -4.13 35.39
N ILE A 291 -17.76 -2.89 35.07
CA ILE A 291 -17.62 -2.33 33.71
C ILE A 291 -16.15 -2.06 33.37
N ASP A 292 -15.34 -1.56 34.31
CA ASP A 292 -13.90 -1.37 34.09
C ASP A 292 -13.22 -2.71 33.80
N TYR A 293 -13.54 -3.76 34.56
CA TYR A 293 -13.01 -5.11 34.29
C TYR A 293 -13.42 -5.66 32.92
N LEU A 294 -14.67 -5.41 32.50
CA LEU A 294 -15.12 -5.76 31.15
C LEU A 294 -14.30 -5.01 30.10
N LEU A 295 -14.19 -3.68 30.20
CA LEU A 295 -13.40 -2.87 29.26
C LEU A 295 -11.93 -3.32 29.20
N ILE A 296 -11.29 -3.57 30.34
CA ILE A 296 -9.93 -4.08 30.43
C ILE A 296 -9.82 -5.43 29.69
N LEU A 297 -10.80 -6.33 29.84
CA LEU A 297 -10.80 -7.61 29.13
C LEU A 297 -10.83 -7.42 27.59
N TRP A 298 -11.63 -6.47 27.08
CA TRP A 298 -11.62 -6.13 25.66
C TRP A 298 -10.28 -5.54 25.21
N ILE A 299 -9.70 -4.62 26.00
CA ILE A 299 -8.44 -3.96 25.69
C ILE A 299 -7.28 -4.96 25.67
N ILE A 300 -7.19 -5.86 26.65
CA ILE A 300 -6.21 -6.95 26.65
C ILE A 300 -6.39 -7.83 25.41
N GLY A 301 -7.64 -8.12 25.02
CA GLY A 301 -7.93 -8.90 23.82
C GLY A 301 -7.47 -8.19 22.51
N MET A 302 -7.59 -6.86 22.45
CA MET A 302 -7.10 -6.04 21.34
C MET A 302 -5.56 -5.97 21.32
N ILE A 303 -4.93 -5.71 22.47
CA ILE A 303 -3.47 -5.69 22.62
C ILE A 303 -2.88 -7.05 22.21
N TRP A 304 -3.47 -8.15 22.67
CA TRP A 304 -3.03 -9.50 22.31
C TRP A 304 -3.16 -9.77 20.81
N SER A 305 -4.22 -9.26 20.16
CA SER A 305 -4.36 -9.33 18.70
C SER A 305 -3.25 -8.56 17.99
N ASP A 306 -2.91 -7.36 18.46
CA ASP A 306 -1.87 -6.53 17.86
C ASP A 306 -0.47 -7.12 18.08
N ILE A 307 -0.18 -7.67 19.26
CA ILE A 307 1.07 -8.40 19.55
C ILE A 307 1.22 -9.60 18.62
N LYS A 308 0.16 -10.40 18.43
CA LYS A 308 0.17 -11.53 17.48
C LYS A 308 0.49 -11.06 16.06
N ARG A 309 -0.13 -9.97 15.60
CA ARG A 309 0.13 -9.41 14.27
C ARG A 309 1.57 -8.96 14.13
N LEU A 310 2.08 -8.20 15.10
CA LEU A 310 3.46 -7.74 15.14
C LEU A 310 4.45 -8.91 15.08
N TRP A 311 4.16 -10.02 15.79
CA TRP A 311 5.02 -11.20 15.80
C TRP A 311 5.02 -11.98 14.47
N TYR A 312 3.90 -11.98 13.73
CA TYR A 312 3.80 -12.71 12.46
C TYR A 312 4.21 -11.90 11.23
N GLU A 313 3.92 -10.61 11.20
CA GLU A 313 4.20 -9.72 10.06
C GLU A 313 5.57 -9.05 10.17
N GLY A 314 6.06 -8.83 11.39
CA GLY A 314 7.27 -8.03 11.65
C GLY A 314 6.95 -6.55 11.89
N LEU A 315 7.93 -5.80 12.39
CA LEU A 315 7.74 -4.40 12.82
C LEU A 315 7.56 -3.44 11.63
N GLU A 316 8.36 -3.60 10.57
CA GLU A 316 8.34 -2.72 9.41
C GLU A 316 7.00 -2.78 8.66
N ASP A 317 6.57 -3.99 8.28
CA ASP A 317 5.28 -4.24 7.63
C ASP A 317 4.09 -3.80 8.51
N PHE A 318 4.21 -3.94 9.84
CA PHE A 318 3.18 -3.50 10.77
C PHE A 318 3.04 -1.97 10.81
N LEU A 319 4.16 -1.25 10.83
CA LEU A 319 4.18 0.21 10.89
C LEU A 319 3.84 0.86 9.54
N GLU A 320 4.03 0.20 8.41
CA GLU A 320 3.65 0.76 7.10
C GLU A 320 2.12 0.96 6.98
N GLU A 321 1.33 0.13 7.66
CA GLU A 321 -0.13 0.16 7.58
C GLU A 321 -0.75 1.18 8.57
N SER A 322 -1.40 2.23 8.05
CA SER A 322 -2.01 3.30 8.86
C SER A 322 -3.08 2.81 9.85
N ARG A 323 -3.82 1.73 9.52
CA ARG A 323 -4.77 1.10 10.44
C ARG A 323 -4.09 0.51 11.67
N ASN A 324 -2.92 -0.09 11.48
CA ASN A 324 -2.15 -0.70 12.55
C ASN A 324 -1.52 0.39 13.42
N GLN A 325 -0.99 1.46 12.82
CA GLN A 325 -0.52 2.65 13.54
C GLN A 325 -1.62 3.23 14.45
N LEU A 326 -2.84 3.47 13.93
CA LEU A 326 -3.96 3.98 14.74
C LEU A 326 -4.30 3.02 15.88
N SER A 327 -4.35 1.71 15.60
CA SER A 327 -4.69 0.70 16.62
C SER A 327 -3.62 0.65 17.72
N PHE A 328 -2.34 0.78 17.38
CA PHE A 328 -1.23 0.81 18.33
C PHE A 328 -1.30 2.04 19.24
N VAL A 329 -1.49 3.25 18.67
CA VAL A 329 -1.62 4.49 19.46
C VAL A 329 -2.86 4.46 20.35
N MET A 330 -4.00 3.99 19.82
CA MET A 330 -5.22 3.85 20.61
C MET A 330 -5.03 2.88 21.79
N ASN A 331 -4.45 1.70 21.54
CA ASN A 331 -4.23 0.69 22.57
C ASN A 331 -3.22 1.13 23.63
N SER A 332 -2.17 1.87 23.25
CA SER A 332 -1.19 2.41 24.21
C SER A 332 -1.81 3.47 25.12
N LEU A 333 -2.67 4.34 24.58
CA LEU A 333 -3.41 5.33 25.38
C LEU A 333 -4.40 4.68 26.35
N TYR A 334 -5.12 3.63 25.92
CA TYR A 334 -5.97 2.85 26.82
C TYR A 334 -5.16 2.17 27.92
N LEU A 335 -4.02 1.56 27.59
CA LEU A 335 -3.15 0.93 28.57
C LEU A 335 -2.63 1.95 29.61
N ALA A 336 -2.19 3.13 29.16
CA ALA A 336 -1.76 4.22 30.02
C ALA A 336 -2.88 4.71 30.94
N THR A 337 -4.10 4.85 30.41
CA THR A 337 -5.30 5.26 31.18
C THR A 337 -5.56 4.30 32.34
N PHE A 338 -5.63 2.99 32.06
CA PHE A 338 -5.94 2.01 33.11
C PHE A 338 -4.79 1.83 34.09
N ALA A 339 -3.53 1.95 33.64
CA ALA A 339 -2.38 1.98 34.54
C ALA A 339 -2.45 3.15 35.51
N LEU A 340 -2.76 4.36 35.02
CA LEU A 340 -2.92 5.55 35.87
C LEU A 340 -4.10 5.43 36.83
N LYS A 341 -5.23 4.82 36.40
CA LYS A 341 -6.37 4.55 37.30
C LYS A 341 -6.00 3.59 38.43
N VAL A 342 -5.23 2.53 38.15
CA VAL A 342 -4.74 1.60 39.18
C VAL A 342 -3.78 2.31 40.14
N VAL A 343 -2.87 3.14 39.63
CA VAL A 343 -1.96 3.95 40.47
C VAL A 343 -2.75 4.94 41.32
N ALA A 344 -3.75 5.61 40.76
CA ALA A 344 -4.60 6.56 41.48
C ALA A 344 -5.36 5.84 42.61
N HIS A 345 -5.95 4.68 42.31
CA HIS A 345 -6.67 3.88 43.31
C HIS A 345 -5.77 3.40 44.46
N ASN A 346 -4.52 3.04 44.19
CA ASN A 346 -3.62 2.54 45.25
C ASN A 346 -3.05 3.66 46.15
N LYS A 347 -2.99 4.90 45.65
CA LYS A 347 -2.29 6.00 46.34
C LYS A 347 -3.24 7.02 46.97
N PHE A 348 -4.43 7.20 46.41
CA PHE A 348 -5.40 8.22 46.82
C PHE A 348 -6.73 7.55 47.18
N HIS A 349 -7.21 7.80 48.40
CA HIS A 349 -8.47 7.26 48.93
C HIS A 349 -9.38 8.36 49.50
N ASP A 350 -9.04 9.63 49.28
CA ASP A 350 -9.71 10.76 49.90
C ASP A 350 -10.92 11.25 49.10
N PHE A 351 -11.90 11.81 49.81
CA PHE A 351 -13.04 12.49 49.21
C PHE A 351 -12.78 14.00 49.26
N ALA A 352 -12.66 14.62 48.09
CA ALA A 352 -12.48 16.06 47.96
C ALA A 352 -13.11 16.53 46.65
N ASP A 353 -13.65 17.76 46.67
CA ASP A 353 -14.29 18.35 45.50
C ASP A 353 -13.27 18.53 44.37
N ARG A 354 -13.71 18.26 43.14
CA ARG A 354 -12.85 18.22 41.94
C ARG A 354 -12.07 19.51 41.67
N LYS A 355 -12.52 20.64 42.22
CA LYS A 355 -11.87 21.95 42.08
C LYS A 355 -10.57 22.05 42.86
N ASP A 356 -10.46 21.30 43.95
CA ASP A 356 -9.31 21.35 44.86
C ASP A 356 -8.22 20.33 44.49
N TRP A 357 -8.43 19.61 43.38
CA TRP A 357 -7.48 18.62 42.91
C TRP A 357 -6.29 19.30 42.24
N ASP A 358 -5.09 18.75 42.45
CA ASP A 358 -3.91 19.19 41.72
C ASP A 358 -4.11 19.05 40.21
N ALA A 359 -3.62 19.99 39.42
CA ALA A 359 -3.82 20.04 37.97
C ALA A 359 -3.28 18.80 37.25
N PHE A 360 -2.25 18.16 37.81
CA PHE A 360 -1.63 16.94 37.29
C PHE A 360 -2.05 15.67 38.05
N HIS A 361 -3.16 15.71 38.78
CA HIS A 361 -3.68 14.55 39.48
C HIS A 361 -3.87 13.36 38.50
N PRO A 362 -3.38 12.15 38.83
CA PRO A 362 -3.33 11.02 37.89
C PRO A 362 -4.70 10.62 37.34
N THR A 363 -5.79 10.82 38.10
CA THR A 363 -7.16 10.59 37.63
C THR A 363 -7.55 11.56 36.51
N LEU A 364 -7.18 12.85 36.61
CA LEU A 364 -7.49 13.85 35.57
C LEU A 364 -6.71 13.57 34.29
N VAL A 365 -5.43 13.21 34.42
CA VAL A 365 -4.59 12.79 33.30
C VAL A 365 -5.16 11.53 32.65
N ALA A 366 -5.60 10.55 33.44
CA ALA A 366 -6.24 9.33 32.93
C ALA A 366 -7.54 9.65 32.18
N GLU A 367 -8.40 10.53 32.70
CA GLU A 367 -9.63 10.97 32.02
C GLU A 367 -9.33 11.67 30.69
N GLY A 368 -8.31 12.53 30.65
CA GLY A 368 -7.88 13.19 29.42
C GLY A 368 -7.37 12.21 28.36
N LEU A 369 -6.51 11.27 28.75
CA LEU A 369 -6.02 10.21 27.86
C LEU A 369 -7.15 9.28 27.41
N PHE A 370 -8.10 8.97 28.29
CA PHE A 370 -9.28 8.15 27.99
C PHE A 370 -10.18 8.83 26.94
N ALA A 371 -10.46 10.13 27.11
CA ALA A 371 -11.25 10.89 26.15
C ALA A 371 -10.60 10.90 24.76
N PHE A 372 -9.27 11.11 24.70
CA PHE A 372 -8.54 11.07 23.45
C PHE A 372 -8.53 9.67 22.81
N ALA A 373 -8.36 8.62 23.62
CA ALA A 373 -8.45 7.23 23.15
C ALA A 373 -9.85 6.89 22.61
N ASN A 374 -10.91 7.40 23.25
CA ASN A 374 -12.30 7.22 22.79
C ASN A 374 -12.50 7.83 21.40
N VAL A 375 -12.00 9.05 21.15
CA VAL A 375 -12.07 9.67 19.82
C VAL A 375 -11.37 8.81 18.77
N LEU A 376 -10.14 8.35 19.04
CA LEU A 376 -9.41 7.48 18.12
C LEU A 376 -10.13 6.14 17.88
N SER A 377 -10.82 5.62 18.89
CA SER A 377 -11.61 4.39 18.74
C SER A 377 -12.80 4.56 17.79
N TYR A 378 -13.47 5.71 17.79
CA TYR A 378 -14.48 6.00 16.78
C TYR A 378 -13.88 6.22 15.40
N LEU A 379 -12.74 6.92 15.31
CA LEU A 379 -12.05 7.12 14.04
C LEU A 379 -11.66 5.81 13.37
N ARG A 380 -11.42 4.75 14.15
CA ARG A 380 -11.15 3.40 13.62
C ARG A 380 -12.30 2.84 12.77
N LEU A 381 -13.55 3.26 12.98
CA LEU A 381 -14.70 2.83 12.16
C LEU A 381 -14.58 3.28 10.70
N PHE A 382 -13.88 4.38 10.41
CA PHE A 382 -13.64 4.81 9.03
C PHE A 382 -12.93 3.74 8.20
N PHE A 383 -12.07 2.92 8.81
CA PHE A 383 -11.41 1.83 8.10
C PHE A 383 -12.38 0.71 7.67
N MET A 384 -13.56 0.60 8.28
CA MET A 384 -14.59 -0.36 7.83
C MET A 384 -15.26 0.08 6.52
N TYR A 385 -15.21 1.37 6.18
CA TYR A 385 -15.77 1.89 4.92
C TYR A 385 -15.07 1.31 3.69
N THR A 386 -13.82 0.87 3.81
CA THR A 386 -13.08 0.12 2.76
C THR A 386 -13.86 -1.07 2.19
N THR A 387 -14.75 -1.68 2.97
CA THR A 387 -15.54 -2.84 2.53
C THR A 387 -16.68 -2.45 1.59
N SER A 388 -17.15 -1.21 1.67
CA SER A 388 -18.21 -0.69 0.80
C SER A 388 -17.65 -0.33 -0.57
N SER A 389 -18.41 -0.62 -1.63
CA SER A 389 -18.06 -0.22 -2.99
C SER A 389 -18.28 1.26 -3.29
N ILE A 390 -19.06 1.95 -2.45
CA ILE A 390 -19.38 3.38 -2.64
C ILE A 390 -18.47 4.23 -1.76
N LEU A 391 -18.37 3.89 -0.46
CA LEU A 391 -17.60 4.67 0.51
C LEU A 391 -16.10 4.33 0.51
N GLY A 392 -15.73 3.16 0.01
CA GLY A 392 -14.34 2.68 0.01
C GLY A 392 -13.39 3.53 -0.83
N PRO A 393 -13.66 3.76 -2.12
CA PRO A 393 -12.82 4.62 -2.97
C PRO A 393 -12.64 6.03 -2.39
N LEU A 394 -13.73 6.63 -1.90
CA LEU A 394 -13.72 7.95 -1.26
C LEU A 394 -12.83 8.00 0.00
N GLN A 395 -12.87 6.96 0.83
CA GLN A 395 -12.06 6.90 2.04
C GLN A 395 -10.57 6.68 1.74
N ILE A 396 -10.23 5.89 0.72
CA ILE A 396 -8.84 5.69 0.29
C ILE A 396 -8.25 6.95 -0.33
N SER A 397 -9.02 7.66 -1.17
CA SER A 397 -8.56 8.92 -1.76
C SER A 397 -8.33 9.99 -0.70
N MET A 398 -9.22 10.08 0.31
CA MET A 398 -9.03 10.95 1.47
C MET A 398 -7.73 10.64 2.23
N GLY A 399 -7.42 9.36 2.47
CA GLY A 399 -6.19 8.95 3.15
C GLY A 399 -4.92 9.34 2.40
N GLN A 400 -4.92 9.25 1.07
CA GLN A 400 -3.78 9.65 0.23
C GLN A 400 -3.63 11.17 0.17
N MET A 401 -4.73 11.91 0.07
CA MET A 401 -4.70 13.38 0.14
C MET A 401 -4.13 13.90 1.47
N LEU A 402 -4.37 13.20 2.59
CA LEU A 402 -3.79 13.57 3.89
C LEU A 402 -2.25 13.49 3.91
N GLN A 403 -1.62 12.62 3.12
CA GLN A 403 -0.17 12.56 3.02
C GLN A 403 0.40 13.79 2.31
N ASP A 404 -0.28 14.28 1.26
CA ASP A 404 0.08 15.53 0.59
C ASP A 404 -0.20 16.75 1.48
N PHE A 405 -1.29 16.73 2.24
CA PHE A 405 -1.58 17.72 3.28
C PHE A 405 -0.46 17.82 4.31
N GLY A 406 0.15 16.70 4.71
CA GLY A 406 1.28 16.68 5.65
C GLY A 406 2.50 17.49 5.16
N LYS A 407 2.83 17.44 3.86
CA LYS A 407 3.91 18.24 3.27
C LYS A 407 3.61 19.74 3.37
N PHE A 408 2.35 20.11 3.15
CA PHE A 408 1.88 21.49 3.28
C PHE A 408 1.85 21.96 4.75
N LEU A 409 1.44 21.08 5.67
CA LEU A 409 1.43 21.35 7.11
C LEU A 409 2.83 21.76 7.61
N GLY A 410 3.90 21.18 7.06
CA GLY A 410 5.27 21.60 7.37
C GLY A 410 5.57 23.06 7.00
N MET A 411 5.14 23.50 5.81
CA MET A 411 5.25 24.91 5.39
C MET A 411 4.42 25.83 6.29
N PHE A 412 3.23 25.39 6.67
CA PHE A 412 2.36 26.13 7.57
C PHE A 412 2.98 26.27 8.98
N LEU A 413 3.54 25.21 9.54
CA LEU A 413 4.19 25.24 10.86
C LEU A 413 5.41 26.16 10.88
N LEU A 414 6.17 26.24 9.79
CA LEU A 414 7.29 27.19 9.67
C LEU A 414 6.81 28.63 9.81
N VAL A 415 5.73 28.98 9.10
CA VAL A 415 5.10 30.31 9.20
C VAL A 415 4.55 30.53 10.61
N LEU A 416 3.82 29.56 11.17
CA LEU A 416 3.28 29.67 12.53
C LEU A 416 4.39 29.98 13.55
N PHE A 417 5.52 29.27 13.50
CA PHE A 417 6.62 29.50 14.43
C PHE A 417 7.33 30.84 14.20
N SER A 418 7.54 31.28 12.96
CA SER A 418 8.18 32.58 12.70
C SER A 418 7.35 33.75 13.26
N PHE A 419 6.04 33.71 13.07
CA PHE A 419 5.13 34.72 13.60
C PHE A 419 4.95 34.59 15.12
N THR A 420 4.97 33.37 15.67
CA THR A 420 4.92 33.13 17.12
C THR A 420 6.11 33.77 17.82
N ILE A 421 7.33 33.58 17.30
CA ILE A 421 8.55 34.18 17.86
C ILE A 421 8.47 35.71 17.77
N GLY A 422 8.05 36.25 16.62
CA GLY A 422 7.91 37.70 16.42
C GLY A 422 6.94 38.37 17.40
N LEU A 423 5.77 37.77 17.64
CA LEU A 423 4.79 38.29 18.59
C LEU A 423 5.21 38.09 20.05
N THR A 424 5.81 36.94 20.37
CA THR A 424 6.32 36.70 21.72
C THR A 424 7.38 37.74 22.05
N GLN A 425 8.36 37.98 21.18
CA GLN A 425 9.39 39.01 21.39
C GLN A 425 8.81 40.44 21.52
N LEU A 426 7.72 40.75 20.81
CA LEU A 426 7.07 42.05 20.89
C LEU A 426 6.35 42.28 22.23
N TYR A 427 5.74 41.24 22.80
CA TYR A 427 4.92 41.34 24.01
C TYR A 427 5.58 40.81 25.30
N ASP A 428 6.74 40.15 25.20
CA ASP A 428 7.52 39.61 26.32
C ASP A 428 7.88 40.68 27.37
N LYS A 429 8.32 41.86 26.92
CA LYS A 429 8.85 42.92 27.80
C LYS A 429 7.79 43.80 28.48
N GLY A 430 6.53 43.70 28.06
CA GLY A 430 5.43 44.55 28.57
C GLY A 430 4.67 43.92 29.75
N TYR A 431 5.00 42.69 30.14
CA TYR A 431 4.28 41.98 31.18
C TYR A 431 4.71 42.44 32.57
N THR A 432 3.84 43.22 33.22
CA THR A 432 3.88 43.44 34.67
C THR A 432 2.80 42.58 35.30
N SER A 433 3.17 41.75 36.27
CA SER A 433 2.24 40.89 37.02
C SER A 433 1.26 41.77 37.80
N LYS A 434 0.18 42.22 37.14
CA LYS A 434 -0.92 42.94 37.78
C LYS A 434 -2.01 41.95 38.14
N GLU A 435 -1.98 41.61 39.42
CA GLU A 435 -3.00 40.92 40.20
C GLU A 435 -3.38 39.52 39.71
N GLN A 436 -3.49 38.63 40.69
CA GLN A 436 -3.81 37.21 40.55
C GLN A 436 -5.23 37.07 39.98
N LYS A 437 -5.35 37.07 38.66
CA LYS A 437 -6.60 36.77 37.96
C LYS A 437 -6.78 35.26 37.90
N ASP A 438 -7.96 34.80 38.30
CA ASP A 438 -8.34 33.38 38.34
C ASP A 438 -8.34 32.69 36.97
N CYS A 439 -8.24 33.44 35.86
CA CYS A 439 -8.15 32.92 34.50
C CYS A 439 -7.13 33.70 33.68
N VAL A 440 -6.15 32.99 33.11
CA VAL A 440 -5.13 33.55 32.21
C VAL A 440 -5.14 32.78 30.89
N GLY A 441 -5.25 33.50 29.77
CA GLY A 441 -5.14 32.95 28.41
C GLY A 441 -6.37 33.18 27.51
N ILE A 442 -6.34 32.58 26.32
CA ILE A 442 -7.32 32.79 25.22
C ILE A 442 -8.72 32.30 25.58
N PHE A 443 -8.80 31.31 26.46
CA PHE A 443 -10.06 30.64 26.84
C PHE A 443 -10.82 31.36 27.95
N CYS A 444 -10.34 32.51 28.42
CA CYS A 444 -11.02 33.33 29.42
C CYS A 444 -12.10 34.21 28.77
N GLU A 445 -13.20 34.44 29.50
CA GLU A 445 -14.29 35.31 29.06
C GLU A 445 -13.82 36.76 28.81
N GLN A 446 -12.89 37.24 29.65
CA GLN A 446 -12.15 38.48 29.40
C GLN A 446 -10.76 38.16 28.84
N GLN A 447 -10.63 38.26 27.52
CA GLN A 447 -9.34 38.08 26.84
C GLN A 447 -8.43 39.29 27.11
N SER A 448 -7.25 39.06 27.69
CA SER A 448 -6.23 40.08 27.94
C SER A 448 -4.99 39.91 27.06
N ASN A 449 -4.22 40.99 26.93
CA ASN A 449 -2.93 41.05 26.22
C ASN A 449 -1.88 40.06 26.78
N ASP A 450 -2.13 39.48 27.96
CA ASP A 450 -1.27 38.49 28.62
C ASP A 450 -1.14 37.17 27.83
N THR A 451 -2.01 36.97 26.84
CA THR A 451 -2.01 35.82 25.94
C THR A 451 -0.69 35.67 25.16
N PHE A 452 -0.02 36.77 24.81
CA PHE A 452 1.14 36.77 23.92
C PHE A 452 2.50 36.76 24.65
N HIS A 453 2.52 36.72 25.98
CA HIS A 453 3.75 36.71 26.76
C HIS A 453 4.47 35.36 26.71
N SER A 454 3.72 34.24 26.64
CA SER A 454 4.30 32.90 26.54
C SER A 454 4.35 32.42 25.10
N PHE A 455 5.47 31.82 24.68
CA PHE A 455 5.59 31.16 23.37
C PHE A 455 4.45 30.15 23.11
N ILE A 456 4.10 29.34 24.10
CA ILE A 456 3.04 28.33 23.98
C ILE A 456 1.67 29.01 23.88
N GLY A 457 1.43 30.06 24.66
CA GLY A 457 0.20 30.86 24.61
C GLY A 457 0.01 31.52 23.24
N THR A 458 1.05 32.17 22.72
CA THR A 458 1.07 32.80 21.39
C THR A 458 0.84 31.78 20.28
N CYS A 459 1.47 30.61 20.36
CA CYS A 459 1.28 29.52 19.38
C CYS A 459 -0.18 29.05 19.34
N PHE A 460 -0.80 28.83 20.51
CA PHE A 460 -2.23 28.50 20.59
C PHE A 460 -3.11 29.62 20.06
N ALA A 461 -2.79 30.88 20.36
CA ALA A 461 -3.55 32.03 19.88
C ALA A 461 -3.56 32.06 18.34
N LEU A 462 -2.38 32.05 17.74
CA LEU A 462 -2.20 32.07 16.28
C LEU A 462 -2.87 30.88 15.58
N PHE A 463 -2.84 29.69 16.20
CA PHE A 463 -3.55 28.53 15.67
C PHE A 463 -5.07 28.75 15.64
N TRP A 464 -5.67 29.24 16.72
CA TRP A 464 -7.11 29.49 16.79
C TRP A 464 -7.57 30.69 15.95
N TYR A 465 -6.69 31.65 15.67
CA TYR A 465 -6.96 32.76 14.74
C TYR A 465 -7.32 32.29 13.33
N ILE A 466 -6.79 31.15 12.87
CA ILE A 466 -7.06 30.60 11.53
C ILE A 466 -8.54 30.28 11.35
N PHE A 467 -9.16 29.74 12.40
CA PHE A 467 -10.57 29.36 12.40
C PHE A 467 -11.50 30.55 12.69
N SER A 468 -10.96 31.77 12.79
CA SER A 468 -11.71 32.99 13.10
C SER A 468 -12.47 32.95 14.44
N LEU A 469 -12.10 32.03 15.33
CA LEU A 469 -12.69 31.89 16.67
C LEU A 469 -12.17 32.96 17.65
N ALA A 470 -11.00 33.53 17.39
CA ALA A 470 -10.50 34.69 18.11
C ALA A 470 -11.07 35.96 17.48
N HIS A 471 -12.06 36.58 18.13
CA HIS A 471 -12.55 37.89 17.74
C HIS A 471 -11.38 38.89 17.69
N VAL A 472 -11.32 39.68 16.62
CA VAL A 472 -10.37 40.79 16.39
C VAL A 472 -10.34 41.83 17.53
N ALA A 473 -11.25 41.70 18.51
CA ALA A 473 -11.35 42.49 19.73
C ALA A 473 -10.06 42.54 20.58
N ILE A 474 -9.14 41.58 20.41
CA ILE A 474 -7.87 41.53 21.14
C ILE A 474 -6.94 42.72 20.81
N PHE A 475 -7.02 43.30 19.60
CA PHE A 475 -6.13 44.41 19.19
C PHE A 475 -6.78 45.80 19.28
N VAL A 476 -8.11 45.88 19.39
CA VAL A 476 -8.84 47.15 19.24
C VAL A 476 -9.08 47.87 20.58
N THR A 477 -8.87 47.23 21.74
CA THR A 477 -9.47 47.75 22.99
C THR A 477 -8.55 48.26 24.08
N ARG A 478 -7.22 48.39 23.89
CA ARG A 478 -6.37 49.06 24.90
C ARG A 478 -5.30 49.96 24.30
N PHE A 479 -5.70 51.17 23.93
CA PHE A 479 -4.78 52.30 23.82
C PHE A 479 -4.46 52.80 25.24
N SER A 480 -3.29 52.43 25.76
CA SER A 480 -2.64 53.23 26.80
C SER A 480 -1.69 54.19 26.08
N TYR A 481 -1.78 55.49 26.36
CA TYR A 481 -1.10 56.58 25.63
C TYR A 481 0.45 56.45 25.50
N GLY A 482 1.09 55.49 26.20
CA GLY A 482 2.53 55.22 26.11
C GLY A 482 2.95 54.08 25.16
N GLU A 483 2.02 53.24 24.68
CA GLU A 483 2.35 51.99 23.95
C GLU A 483 1.75 51.93 22.53
N GLU A 484 1.41 53.08 21.93
CA GLU A 484 0.75 53.14 20.62
C GLU A 484 1.54 52.44 19.50
N LEU A 485 2.87 52.59 19.49
CA LEU A 485 3.73 51.98 18.48
C LEU A 485 3.77 50.44 18.60
N GLN A 486 3.82 49.91 19.83
CA GLN A 486 3.86 48.47 20.07
C GLN A 486 2.53 47.80 19.68
N SER A 487 1.41 48.43 20.05
CA SER A 487 0.06 47.96 19.67
C SER A 487 -0.14 47.98 18.15
N PHE A 488 0.29 49.07 17.50
CA PHE A 488 0.22 49.20 16.04
C PHE A 488 1.07 48.13 15.33
N VAL A 489 2.32 47.94 15.75
CA VAL A 489 3.21 46.93 15.16
C VAL A 489 2.64 45.51 15.38
N GLY A 490 2.08 45.21 16.55
CA GLY A 490 1.44 43.93 16.81
C GLY A 490 0.22 43.69 15.93
N ALA A 491 -0.63 44.70 15.74
CA ALA A 491 -1.77 44.64 14.83
C ALA A 491 -1.34 44.41 13.37
N VAL A 492 -0.24 45.03 12.93
CA VAL A 492 0.33 44.81 11.59
C VAL A 492 0.88 43.38 11.44
N ILE A 493 1.57 42.85 12.44
CA ILE A 493 2.10 41.47 12.42
C ILE A 493 0.96 40.44 12.37
N VAL A 494 -0.10 40.62 13.16
CA VAL A 494 -1.28 39.73 13.11
C VAL A 494 -2.09 39.92 11.82
N GLY A 495 -2.21 41.15 11.33
CA GLY A 495 -2.85 41.44 10.05
C GLY A 495 -2.15 40.76 8.88
N THR A 496 -0.81 40.87 8.83
CA THR A 496 0.01 40.18 7.81
C THR A 496 -0.04 38.66 7.96
N TYR A 497 -0.03 38.14 9.20
CA TYR A 497 -0.25 36.71 9.45
C TYR A 497 -1.58 36.22 8.87
N ASN A 498 -2.68 36.95 9.10
CA ASN A 498 -3.99 36.57 8.57
C ASN A 498 -4.02 36.61 7.03
N VAL A 499 -3.40 37.61 6.39
CA VAL A 499 -3.30 37.64 4.92
C VAL A 499 -2.50 36.44 4.41
N VAL A 500 -1.34 36.14 5.00
CA VAL A 500 -0.48 35.03 4.56
C VAL A 500 -1.16 33.68 4.81
N VAL A 501 -1.71 33.44 6.00
CA VAL A 501 -2.26 32.14 6.38
C VAL A 501 -3.67 31.91 5.84
N VAL A 502 -4.58 32.85 6.09
CA VAL A 502 -6.01 32.69 5.76
C VAL A 502 -6.25 32.93 4.27
N ILE A 503 -5.60 33.92 3.66
CA ILE A 503 -5.81 34.21 2.23
C ILE A 503 -4.87 33.37 1.37
N VAL A 504 -3.56 33.51 1.53
CA VAL A 504 -2.59 32.88 0.61
C VAL A 504 -2.52 31.36 0.84
N LEU A 505 -2.14 30.93 2.05
CA LEU A 505 -1.90 29.52 2.34
C LEU A 505 -3.17 28.68 2.24
N THR A 506 -4.31 29.14 2.76
CA THR A 506 -5.57 28.38 2.66
C THR A 506 -6.02 28.22 1.20
N LYS A 507 -5.87 29.24 0.34
CA LYS A 507 -6.22 29.12 -1.09
C LYS A 507 -5.26 28.19 -1.84
N LEU A 508 -3.96 28.26 -1.53
CA LEU A 508 -2.98 27.31 -2.07
C LEU A 508 -3.28 25.88 -1.62
N LEU A 509 -3.67 25.68 -0.36
CA LEU A 509 -4.06 24.37 0.16
C LEU A 509 -5.25 23.79 -0.61
N VAL A 510 -6.30 24.58 -0.82
CA VAL A 510 -7.48 24.14 -1.58
C VAL A 510 -7.09 23.77 -3.02
N ALA A 511 -6.25 24.57 -3.68
CA ALA A 511 -5.78 24.28 -5.03
C ALA A 511 -4.93 23.00 -5.10
N MET A 512 -4.04 22.80 -4.13
CA MET A 512 -3.19 21.60 -4.04
C MET A 512 -4.02 20.34 -3.76
N LEU A 513 -4.97 20.41 -2.82
CA LEU A 513 -5.88 19.30 -2.53
C LEU A 513 -6.74 18.95 -3.74
N HIS A 514 -7.24 19.95 -4.49
CA HIS A 514 -8.00 19.70 -5.72
C HIS A 514 -7.16 19.00 -6.80
N LYS A 515 -5.91 19.44 -7.02
CA LYS A 515 -4.99 18.79 -7.96
C LYS A 515 -4.66 17.36 -7.54
N SER A 516 -4.38 17.15 -6.25
CA SER A 516 -4.11 15.81 -5.69
C SER A 516 -5.33 14.90 -5.86
N PHE A 517 -6.54 15.37 -5.54
CA PHE A 517 -7.78 14.63 -5.72
C PHE A 517 -7.97 14.16 -7.17
N GLN A 518 -7.78 15.03 -8.17
CA GLN A 518 -7.93 14.68 -9.58
C GLN A 518 -6.95 13.58 -10.03
N LEU A 519 -5.69 13.64 -9.57
CA LEU A 519 -4.68 12.62 -9.90
C LEU A 519 -5.01 11.26 -9.26
N ILE A 520 -5.50 11.28 -8.02
CA ILE A 520 -5.87 10.08 -7.25
C ILE A 520 -7.16 9.45 -7.80
N ALA A 521 -8.14 10.26 -8.17
CA ALA A 521 -9.44 9.80 -8.68
C ALA A 521 -9.29 8.90 -9.93
N ASN A 522 -8.33 9.20 -10.82
CA ASN A 522 -8.06 8.37 -12.01
C ASN A 522 -7.68 6.92 -11.70
N HIS A 523 -7.22 6.63 -10.48
CA HIS A 523 -6.77 5.30 -10.06
C HIS A 523 -7.52 4.76 -8.83
N GLU A 524 -8.58 5.44 -8.39
CA GLU A 524 -9.24 5.17 -7.10
C GLU A 524 -9.77 3.73 -6.99
N ASP A 525 -10.33 3.21 -8.08
CA ASP A 525 -10.90 1.87 -8.14
C ASP A 525 -9.85 0.78 -7.95
N LYS A 526 -8.66 0.99 -8.52
CA LYS A 526 -7.51 0.08 -8.44
C LYS A 526 -6.96 0.08 -7.02
N GLU A 527 -6.76 1.28 -6.45
CA GLU A 527 -6.30 1.46 -5.08
C GLU A 527 -7.28 0.86 -4.06
N TRP A 528 -8.57 1.11 -4.24
CA TRP A 528 -9.62 0.55 -3.39
C TRP A 528 -9.67 -0.99 -3.46
N LYS A 529 -9.65 -1.58 -4.66
CA LYS A 529 -9.63 -3.05 -4.82
C LYS A 529 -8.40 -3.69 -4.19
N PHE A 530 -7.25 -3.02 -4.23
CA PHE A 530 -6.02 -3.46 -3.57
C PHE A 530 -6.16 -3.40 -2.04
N ALA A 531 -6.59 -2.26 -1.48
CA ALA A 531 -6.81 -2.11 -0.04
C ALA A 531 -7.86 -3.10 0.49
N ARG A 532 -8.94 -3.32 -0.27
CA ARG A 532 -9.97 -4.31 0.04
C ARG A 532 -9.41 -5.74 0.05
N ALA A 533 -8.58 -6.11 -0.93
CA ALA A 533 -7.95 -7.42 -0.98
C ALA A 533 -6.99 -7.62 0.21
N LYS A 534 -6.21 -6.59 0.59
CA LYS A 534 -5.35 -6.60 1.78
C LYS A 534 -6.18 -6.81 3.06
N LEU A 535 -7.32 -6.12 3.19
CA LEU A 535 -8.25 -6.32 4.30
C LEU A 535 -8.78 -7.76 4.34
N TRP A 536 -9.24 -8.31 3.21
CA TRP A 536 -9.81 -9.65 3.15
C TRP A 536 -8.79 -10.74 3.50
N LEU A 537 -7.56 -10.58 3.03
CA LEU A 537 -6.46 -11.50 3.30
C LEU A 537 -6.19 -11.65 4.81
N SER A 538 -6.35 -10.57 5.59
CA SER A 538 -6.21 -10.62 7.05
C SER A 538 -7.22 -11.54 7.75
N TYR A 539 -8.34 -11.86 7.09
CA TYR A 539 -9.37 -12.78 7.61
C TYR A 539 -9.32 -14.18 6.98
N PHE A 540 -8.54 -14.37 5.90
CA PHE A 540 -8.29 -15.68 5.30
C PHE A 540 -7.39 -16.54 6.19
N ASP A 541 -6.45 -15.90 6.90
CA ASP A 541 -5.57 -16.62 7.80
C ASP A 541 -6.29 -17.07 9.08
N ASP A 542 -6.07 -18.32 9.47
CA ASP A 542 -6.73 -18.96 10.62
C ASP A 542 -6.13 -18.59 11.98
N LYS A 543 -5.23 -17.60 11.99
CA LYS A 543 -4.47 -17.21 13.18
C LYS A 543 -5.31 -16.38 14.17
N CYS A 544 -6.39 -15.73 13.73
CA CYS A 544 -7.24 -14.85 14.54
C CYS A 544 -8.75 -15.07 14.30
N THR A 545 -9.24 -16.31 14.46
CA THR A 545 -10.66 -16.62 14.19
C THR A 545 -11.63 -16.06 15.23
N LEU A 546 -11.19 -15.83 16.47
CA LEU A 546 -12.02 -15.33 17.56
C LEU A 546 -11.85 -13.82 17.74
N PRO A 547 -12.95 -13.05 17.93
CA PRO A 547 -12.86 -11.62 18.24
C PRO A 547 -12.41 -11.40 19.69
N PRO A 548 -11.82 -10.22 20.02
CA PRO A 548 -11.77 -9.74 21.40
C PRO A 548 -13.19 -9.74 21.99
N PRO A 549 -13.41 -10.11 23.27
CA PRO A 549 -12.43 -10.53 24.27
C PRO A 549 -12.06 -12.03 24.20
N PHE A 550 -12.84 -12.84 23.48
CA PHE A 550 -12.69 -14.30 23.45
C PHE A 550 -11.38 -14.81 22.81
N ASN A 551 -10.60 -13.94 22.16
CA ASN A 551 -9.27 -14.24 21.64
C ASN A 551 -8.23 -14.60 22.72
N ILE A 552 -8.45 -14.19 23.98
CA ILE A 552 -7.53 -14.50 25.10
C ILE A 552 -7.63 -15.99 25.47
N ILE A 553 -8.83 -16.58 25.35
CA ILE A 553 -9.07 -17.96 25.78
C ILE A 553 -8.39 -18.90 24.77
N PRO A 554 -7.36 -19.67 25.20
CA PRO A 554 -6.72 -20.63 24.31
C PRO A 554 -7.73 -21.71 23.93
N SER A 555 -7.81 -22.02 22.64
CA SER A 555 -8.71 -23.09 22.19
C SER A 555 -8.33 -24.42 22.88
N PRO A 556 -9.29 -25.27 23.28
CA PRO A 556 -8.99 -26.59 23.86
C PRO A 556 -8.09 -27.44 22.94
N LYS A 557 -8.26 -27.27 21.61
CA LYS A 557 -7.41 -27.89 20.59
C LYS A 557 -5.95 -27.47 20.70
N THR A 558 -5.65 -26.19 20.92
CA THR A 558 -4.26 -25.71 21.05
C THR A 558 -3.54 -26.32 22.25
N ILE A 559 -4.25 -26.53 23.37
CA ILE A 559 -3.69 -27.19 24.56
C ILE A 559 -3.42 -28.66 24.27
N CYS A 560 -4.38 -29.39 23.68
CA CYS A 560 -4.16 -30.78 23.26
C CYS A 560 -3.02 -30.90 22.23
N TYR A 561 -2.88 -29.91 21.34
CA TYR A 561 -1.79 -29.89 20.38
C TYR A 561 -0.43 -29.58 21.00
N MET A 562 -0.34 -28.65 21.95
CA MET A 562 0.87 -28.37 22.72
C MET A 562 1.34 -29.64 23.42
N ILE A 563 0.43 -30.34 24.12
CA ILE A 563 0.71 -31.62 24.78
C ILE A 563 1.16 -32.68 23.76
N SER A 564 0.49 -32.76 22.59
CA SER A 564 0.87 -33.71 21.53
C SER A 564 2.21 -33.34 20.86
N SER A 565 2.57 -32.06 20.78
CA SER A 565 3.81 -31.56 20.21
C SER A 565 4.97 -31.78 21.18
N LEU A 566 4.76 -31.57 22.48
CA LEU A 566 5.68 -31.98 23.54
C LEU A 566 5.92 -33.50 23.49
N SER A 567 4.87 -34.30 23.37
CA SER A 567 4.98 -35.76 23.19
C SER A 567 5.73 -36.14 21.90
N LYS A 568 5.47 -35.45 20.78
CA LYS A 568 6.19 -35.66 19.51
C LYS A 568 7.64 -35.21 19.55
N TRP A 569 7.95 -34.16 20.30
CA TRP A 569 9.31 -33.66 20.50
C TRP A 569 10.14 -34.69 21.25
N VAL A 570 9.59 -35.23 22.36
CA VAL A 570 10.17 -36.36 23.10
C VAL A 570 10.34 -37.59 22.21
N CYS A 571 9.30 -37.95 21.43
CA CYS A 571 9.37 -39.06 20.47
C CYS A 571 10.30 -38.80 19.28
N SER A 572 10.66 -37.55 18.95
CA SER A 572 11.54 -37.23 17.82
C SER A 572 13.00 -37.60 18.08
N HIS A 573 13.38 -37.72 19.36
CA HIS A 573 14.67 -38.22 19.79
C HIS A 573 14.81 -39.74 19.65
N THR A 574 13.71 -40.48 19.44
CA THR A 574 13.73 -41.93 19.21
C THR A 574 13.98 -42.29 17.73
N SER A 575 14.62 -43.44 17.49
CA SER A 575 14.92 -43.96 16.14
C SER A 575 13.66 -44.05 15.24
N LYS A 576 12.53 -44.50 15.79
CA LYS A 576 11.23 -44.57 15.10
C LYS A 576 10.69 -43.19 14.67
N GLY A 577 10.94 -42.15 15.47
CA GLY A 577 10.55 -40.77 15.16
C GLY A 577 11.33 -40.19 13.98
N LYS A 578 12.63 -40.49 13.88
CA LYS A 578 13.49 -40.05 12.76
C LYS A 578 13.05 -40.63 11.42
N VAL A 579 12.74 -41.93 11.37
CA VAL A 579 12.23 -42.60 10.14
C VAL A 579 10.89 -42.03 9.70
N LYS A 580 9.95 -41.81 10.64
CA LYS A 580 8.64 -41.20 10.33
C LYS A 580 8.78 -39.77 9.80
N ARG A 581 9.72 -38.98 10.33
CA ARG A 581 10.04 -37.63 9.83
C ARG A 581 10.60 -37.69 8.41
N GLN A 582 11.56 -38.57 8.14
CA GLN A 582 12.13 -38.75 6.80
C GLN A 582 11.09 -39.16 5.76
N ASN A 583 10.24 -40.14 6.05
CA ASN A 583 9.17 -40.57 5.13
C ASN A 583 8.20 -39.43 4.81
N SER A 584 7.83 -38.65 5.81
CA SER A 584 6.95 -37.50 5.60
C SER A 584 7.59 -36.32 4.87
N LEU A 585 8.92 -36.15 4.98
CA LEU A 585 9.66 -35.17 4.18
C LEU A 585 9.76 -35.63 2.73
N LYS A 586 9.87 -36.94 2.48
CA LYS A 586 9.85 -37.52 1.14
C LYS A 586 8.48 -37.35 0.48
N GLU A 587 7.40 -37.63 1.22
CA GLU A 587 6.03 -37.39 0.76
C GLU A 587 5.77 -35.91 0.45
N TRP A 588 6.24 -35.00 1.31
CA TRP A 588 6.17 -33.56 1.08
C TRP A 588 6.91 -33.14 -0.20
N ARG A 589 8.14 -33.63 -0.42
CA ARG A 589 8.90 -33.35 -1.63
C ARG A 589 8.18 -33.82 -2.89
N ASN A 590 7.62 -35.03 -2.87
CA ASN A 590 6.86 -35.57 -3.99
C ASN A 590 5.60 -34.73 -4.29
N LEU A 591 4.87 -34.30 -3.25
CA LEU A 591 3.69 -33.43 -3.42
C LEU A 591 4.07 -32.04 -3.94
N LYS A 592 5.16 -31.46 -3.43
CA LYS A 592 5.68 -30.17 -3.91
C LYS A 592 6.08 -30.27 -5.38
N GLN A 593 6.87 -31.27 -5.74
CA GLN A 593 7.26 -31.52 -7.14
C GLN A 593 6.03 -31.64 -8.06
N LYS A 594 5.02 -32.42 -7.67
CA LYS A 594 3.79 -32.55 -8.46
C LYS A 594 3.03 -31.22 -8.62
N ARG A 595 3.05 -30.36 -7.59
CA ARG A 595 2.45 -29.01 -7.66
C ARG A 595 3.25 -28.09 -8.57
N ASP A 596 4.58 -28.16 -8.54
CA ASP A 596 5.47 -27.34 -9.36
C ASP A 596 5.36 -27.74 -10.84
N GLU A 597 5.32 -29.04 -11.14
CA GLU A 597 5.04 -29.55 -12.49
C GLU A 597 3.66 -29.09 -13.01
N ASN A 598 2.64 -29.09 -12.14
CA ASN A 598 1.31 -28.60 -12.51
C ASN A 598 1.31 -27.07 -12.75
N TYR A 599 2.04 -26.33 -11.92
CA TYR A 599 2.21 -24.89 -12.09
C TYR A 599 2.92 -24.55 -13.40
N GLN A 600 4.01 -25.24 -13.73
CA GLN A 600 4.74 -25.06 -14.99
C GLN A 600 3.84 -25.34 -16.21
N LYS A 601 3.04 -26.42 -16.18
CA LYS A 601 2.08 -26.72 -17.26
C LYS A 601 1.07 -25.58 -17.45
N VAL A 602 0.51 -25.08 -16.36
CA VAL A 602 -0.42 -23.94 -16.39
C VAL A 602 0.30 -22.71 -16.94
N MET A 603 1.51 -22.40 -16.46
CA MET A 603 2.29 -21.25 -16.91
C MET A 603 2.61 -21.30 -18.41
N CYS A 604 3.07 -22.44 -18.94
CA CYS A 604 3.29 -22.61 -20.38
C CYS A 604 2.03 -22.33 -21.20
N CYS A 605 0.87 -22.81 -20.74
CA CYS A 605 -0.41 -22.51 -21.40
C CYS A 605 -0.76 -21.01 -21.35
N LEU A 606 -0.51 -20.33 -20.22
CA LEU A 606 -0.76 -18.89 -20.11
C LEU A 606 0.18 -18.08 -21.01
N VAL A 607 1.48 -18.39 -20.99
CA VAL A 607 2.48 -17.73 -21.85
C VAL A 607 2.12 -17.90 -23.32
N HIS A 608 1.74 -19.11 -23.73
CA HIS A 608 1.30 -19.36 -25.10
C HIS A 608 0.08 -18.50 -25.47
N ARG A 609 -0.96 -18.47 -24.63
CA ARG A 609 -2.16 -17.65 -24.85
C ARG A 609 -1.83 -16.16 -24.88
N TYR A 610 -0.93 -15.70 -23.99
CA TYR A 610 -0.47 -14.32 -23.93
C TYR A 610 0.23 -13.92 -25.24
N LEU A 611 1.15 -14.77 -25.73
CA LEU A 611 1.84 -14.55 -27.01
C LEU A 611 0.87 -14.49 -28.19
N THR A 612 -0.11 -15.40 -28.26
CA THR A 612 -1.15 -15.37 -29.29
C THR A 612 -1.96 -14.07 -29.22
N SER A 613 -2.37 -13.66 -28.02
CA SER A 613 -3.13 -12.42 -27.80
C SER A 613 -2.31 -11.18 -28.16
N MET A 614 -1.02 -11.15 -27.82
CA MET A 614 -0.10 -10.07 -28.18
C MET A 614 0.10 -9.95 -29.68
N ARG A 615 0.29 -11.08 -30.39
CA ARG A 615 0.38 -11.09 -31.86
C ARG A 615 -0.88 -10.53 -32.51
N GLN A 616 -2.05 -10.94 -32.04
CA GLN A 616 -3.33 -10.42 -32.55
C GLN A 616 -3.46 -8.91 -32.31
N LYS A 617 -3.10 -8.42 -31.12
CA LYS A 617 -3.10 -6.98 -30.82
C LYS A 617 -2.13 -6.22 -31.71
N MET A 618 -0.93 -6.75 -31.94
CA MET A 618 0.06 -6.12 -32.83
C MET A 618 -0.50 -6.01 -34.25
N GLN A 619 -1.05 -7.10 -34.79
CA GLN A 619 -1.68 -7.12 -36.12
C GLN A 619 -2.88 -6.16 -36.24
N SER A 620 -3.69 -5.99 -35.19
CA SER A 620 -4.83 -5.08 -35.22
C SER A 620 -4.47 -3.61 -35.01
N THR A 621 -3.35 -3.34 -34.34
CA THR A 621 -2.90 -1.98 -33.97
C THR A 621 -1.87 -1.43 -34.95
N ASP A 622 -1.25 -2.29 -35.77
CA ASP A 622 -0.39 -1.89 -36.88
C ASP A 622 -1.22 -1.06 -37.88
N GLN A 623 -1.17 0.25 -37.69
CA GLN A 623 -1.49 1.20 -38.76
C GLN A 623 -0.45 0.99 -39.85
N ALA A 624 -0.90 0.86 -41.11
CA ALA A 624 0.01 0.68 -42.23
C ALA A 624 1.04 1.84 -42.25
N THR A 625 2.26 1.55 -41.82
CA THR A 625 3.33 2.54 -41.79
C THR A 625 3.84 2.78 -43.21
N VAL A 626 4.44 3.95 -43.42
CA VAL A 626 5.11 4.28 -44.70
C VAL A 626 6.22 3.26 -45.00
N GLU A 627 6.84 2.68 -43.97
CA GLU A 627 7.85 1.62 -44.10
C GLU A 627 7.25 0.35 -44.71
N ASN A 628 6.10 -0.12 -44.22
CA ASN A 628 5.44 -1.31 -44.78
C ASN A 628 5.07 -1.12 -46.27
N LEU A 629 4.64 0.09 -46.66
CA LEU A 629 4.37 0.41 -48.07
C LEU A 629 5.65 0.48 -48.92
N ASN A 630 6.74 0.97 -48.34
CA ASN A 630 8.03 1.00 -49.02
C ASN A 630 8.62 -0.40 -49.21
N GLU A 631 8.47 -1.30 -48.24
CA GLU A 631 8.83 -2.71 -48.37
C GLU A 631 8.01 -3.37 -49.49
N LEU A 632 6.68 -3.20 -49.49
CA LEU A 632 5.81 -3.75 -50.53
C LEU A 632 6.16 -3.19 -51.92
N ARG A 633 6.47 -1.89 -52.01
CA ARG A 633 6.97 -1.26 -53.26
C ARG A 633 8.31 -1.87 -53.69
N GLN A 634 9.21 -2.14 -52.76
CA GLN A 634 10.50 -2.74 -53.05
C GLN A 634 10.36 -4.18 -53.53
N ASP A 635 9.47 -4.95 -52.91
CA ASP A 635 9.16 -6.33 -53.32
C ASP A 635 8.48 -6.38 -54.68
N LEU A 636 7.52 -5.48 -54.95
CA LEU A 636 6.94 -5.31 -56.29
C LEU A 636 8.00 -4.92 -57.33
N SER A 637 8.96 -4.06 -56.96
CA SER A 637 10.08 -3.68 -57.81
C SER A 637 10.99 -4.88 -58.11
N LYS A 638 11.35 -5.66 -57.10
CA LYS A 638 12.16 -6.89 -57.25
C LYS A 638 11.43 -7.90 -58.13
N PHE A 639 10.16 -8.17 -57.82
CA PHE A 639 9.31 -9.07 -58.58
C PHE A 639 9.18 -8.65 -60.05
N ARG A 640 8.96 -7.36 -60.31
CA ARG A 640 8.93 -6.82 -61.68
C ARG A 640 10.25 -7.06 -62.42
N ASN A 641 11.37 -6.84 -61.75
CA ASN A 641 12.69 -7.02 -62.36
C ASN A 641 12.97 -8.51 -62.62
N GLU A 642 12.65 -9.40 -61.67
CA GLU A 642 12.75 -10.86 -61.85
C GLU A 642 11.88 -11.37 -63.01
N ILE A 643 10.64 -10.91 -63.12
CA ILE A 643 9.77 -11.25 -64.25
C ILE A 643 10.36 -10.76 -65.57
N ARG A 644 10.87 -9.53 -65.60
CA ARG A 644 11.48 -8.96 -66.80
C ARG A 644 12.70 -9.77 -67.22
N ASP A 645 13.52 -10.21 -66.27
CA ASP A 645 14.69 -11.02 -66.55
C ASP A 645 14.27 -12.41 -67.07
N LEU A 646 13.32 -13.08 -66.41
CA LEU A 646 12.78 -14.37 -66.85
C LEU A 646 12.15 -14.32 -68.26
N LEU A 647 11.39 -13.27 -68.57
CA LEU A 647 10.79 -13.06 -69.90
C LEU A 647 11.84 -12.65 -70.95
N GLY A 648 12.82 -11.83 -70.57
CA GLY A 648 13.95 -11.45 -71.43
C GLY A 648 14.85 -12.62 -71.82
N PHE A 649 15.04 -13.58 -70.91
CA PHE A 649 15.72 -14.85 -71.20
C PHE A 649 14.90 -15.77 -72.12
N ARG A 650 13.56 -15.71 -72.08
CA ARG A 650 12.71 -16.45 -73.03
C ARG A 650 12.79 -15.83 -74.42
N THR A 651 12.70 -14.51 -74.56
CA THR A 651 12.80 -13.85 -75.87
C THR A 651 14.18 -14.00 -76.51
N SER A 652 15.27 -14.05 -75.74
CA SER A 652 16.61 -14.32 -76.30
C SER A 652 16.77 -15.78 -76.78
N LYS A 653 16.16 -16.75 -76.09
CA LYS A 653 16.11 -18.15 -76.56
C LYS A 653 15.28 -18.31 -77.83
N TYR A 654 14.15 -17.61 -77.97
CA TYR A 654 13.35 -17.64 -79.21
C TYR A 654 13.98 -16.84 -80.36
N ALA A 655 14.76 -15.78 -80.05
CA ALA A 655 15.50 -15.02 -81.06
C ALA A 655 16.67 -15.80 -81.69
N MET A 656 17.15 -16.86 -81.04
CA MET A 656 18.21 -17.73 -81.58
C MET A 656 17.70 -18.75 -82.62
N PHE A 657 16.38 -18.91 -82.77
CA PHE A 657 15.77 -19.90 -83.67
C PHE A 657 15.20 -19.33 -84.98
N TYR A 658 15.38 -18.04 -85.26
CA TYR A 658 15.08 -17.48 -86.58
C TYR A 658 16.34 -16.89 -87.22
N PRO A 659 16.91 -17.52 -88.27
CA PRO A 659 17.86 -16.82 -89.11
C PRO A 659 17.10 -15.71 -89.83
N ARG A 660 17.64 -14.49 -89.80
CA ARG A 660 17.19 -13.38 -90.65
C ARG A 660 17.35 -13.81 -92.11
N ASN A 661 16.23 -13.92 -92.83
CA ASN A 661 16.20 -13.75 -94.29
C ASN A 661 16.17 -12.26 -94.62
#